data_AF-A0A842NLW5-F1
#
_entry.id   AF-A0A842NLW5-F1
#
_cell.length_a   1.000
_cell.length_b   1.000
_cell.length_c   1.000
_cell.angle_alpha   90.00
_cell.angle_beta   90.00
_cell.angle_gamma   90.00
#
_symmetry.space_group_name_H-M   'P 1'
#
loop_
_entity.id
_entity.type
_entity.pdbx_description
1 polymer ?
#
loop_
_entity_poly.entity_id
_entity_poly.type
_entity_poly.pdbx_seq_one_letter_code
_entity_poly.pdbx_strand_id
1 'polypeptide(L)'
;MIKAHYKLVTDTGKGELVYETIPEFKVLDNISLIEAPNDSGKSTLLHCLALSCYGERTQYIKDKITDPGLLEKIDWLINPSLTNVAFDISIEAHGTIFSAGKKIDKQHIERFIDGKRATFEDFKEKFDIVYQIPSDPVRRLKDIIEDVKNNIKYYGGVLSEHHQNIGKVIEDLDQDPKDRIRETEEKIHTLNAKKETLLDKFITVEEEAKGLEKYLPILKLINNKKRLDDLDKKKKRLKKEIRSSESIEHNRSEIVEEVTNFNTNIKRLTDDYLQTVEYLELDNEVITDQISILKNMNILGDFKSNEGNTYWDTITTINEAIQDLDEIIVDEGKAENAKYLEELKSFLETFPTSLDNKSITTPVDILLKEINKFLLTVSDSEFKKEFEKIYSIFKQIDILVDSGVTLYKEYKNLPEADKDTIDKDGIRSEIRILRNQISEIKKSIKMANRKLDSYGIENQDSRDMIKASFLHNYPKYGRYKQEKLENELATLTISINTIEKDKRDIEIKIQARKHEIEDLEGKDRDEFADSKEKIEKIESILHDLKFRLENELINYLERQELPNENDNFEKNFREQLQIFLAKKIPEIPVKEGGKELKLKVKKIDYLNKLFITEDDKKIDFRQYGSGRTSSLGYQSTINNLNPEKLSILLLDEALMDDISLAPLREAINEQYSNGILFAGILARYSKAVIVESLINE
;
A
#
# COMPACT_ATOMS: atom_id res chain seq x y z
N MET A 1 -44.29 -37.01 -74.01
CA MET A 1 -43.83 -36.29 -75.21
C MET A 1 -43.55 -34.83 -74.86
N ILE A 2 -42.52 -34.23 -75.47
CA ILE A 2 -42.20 -32.80 -75.38
C ILE A 2 -42.68 -32.11 -76.65
N LYS A 3 -43.51 -31.08 -76.52
CA LYS A 3 -43.89 -30.17 -77.60
C LYS A 3 -43.25 -28.82 -77.33
N ALA A 4 -42.49 -28.30 -78.28
CA ALA A 4 -41.78 -27.04 -78.10
C ALA A 4 -41.89 -26.17 -79.35
N HIS A 5 -42.36 -24.95 -79.16
CA HIS A 5 -42.36 -23.93 -80.19
C HIS A 5 -41.75 -22.67 -79.61
N TYR A 6 -40.78 -22.09 -80.30
CA TYR A 6 -40.17 -20.81 -79.97
C TYR A 6 -40.07 -19.95 -81.24
N LYS A 7 -40.09 -18.64 -81.00
CA LYS A 7 -39.91 -17.59 -82.01
C LYS A 7 -39.03 -16.51 -81.42
N LEU A 8 -37.87 -16.28 -82.04
CA LEU A 8 -36.99 -15.16 -81.76
C LEU A 8 -37.22 -14.06 -82.79
N VAL A 9 -37.33 -12.82 -82.32
CA VAL A 9 -37.41 -11.63 -83.16
C VAL A 9 -36.27 -10.71 -82.76
N THR A 10 -35.30 -10.55 -83.66
CA THR A 10 -34.10 -9.73 -83.45
C THR A 10 -34.19 -8.46 -84.30
N ASP A 11 -34.13 -7.30 -83.65
CA ASP A 11 -33.98 -6.01 -84.33
C ASP A 11 -32.52 -5.80 -84.76
N THR A 12 -32.32 -5.66 -86.07
CA THR A 12 -30.99 -5.44 -86.66
C THR A 12 -30.71 -3.98 -86.99
N GLY A 13 -31.64 -3.07 -86.68
CA GLY A 13 -31.61 -1.66 -87.07
C GLY A 13 -31.91 -1.42 -88.57
N LYS A 14 -32.02 -2.48 -89.37
CA LYS A 14 -32.43 -2.45 -90.80
C LYS A 14 -33.73 -3.23 -91.06
N GLY A 15 -34.35 -3.79 -90.01
CA GLY A 15 -35.53 -4.65 -90.06
C GLY A 15 -35.45 -5.77 -89.01
N GLU A 16 -36.56 -6.48 -88.84
CA GLU A 16 -36.68 -7.61 -87.91
C GLU A 16 -36.25 -8.92 -88.59
N LEU A 17 -35.36 -9.67 -87.95
CA LEU A 17 -35.07 -11.06 -88.29
C LEU A 17 -35.87 -11.98 -87.39
N VAL A 18 -36.57 -12.93 -87.99
CA VAL A 18 -37.40 -13.91 -87.29
C VAL A 18 -36.77 -15.30 -87.41
N TYR A 19 -36.47 -15.92 -86.27
CA TYR A 19 -36.04 -17.32 -86.19
C TYR A 19 -37.11 -18.13 -85.47
N GLU A 20 -37.55 -19.24 -86.07
CA GLU A 20 -38.57 -20.13 -85.50
C GLU A 20 -38.01 -21.55 -85.30
N THR A 21 -38.66 -22.32 -84.43
CA THR A 21 -38.32 -23.73 -84.21
C THR A 21 -38.45 -24.54 -85.50
N ILE A 22 -37.37 -25.24 -85.86
CA ILE A 22 -37.37 -26.16 -87.01
C ILE A 22 -38.34 -27.33 -86.77
N PRO A 23 -38.93 -27.92 -87.83
CA PRO A 23 -39.92 -28.99 -87.70
C PRO A 23 -39.49 -30.15 -86.80
N GLU A 24 -38.22 -30.55 -86.87
CA GLU A 24 -37.62 -31.67 -86.13
C GLU A 24 -37.60 -31.43 -84.62
N PHE A 25 -37.66 -30.17 -84.17
CA PHE A 25 -37.63 -29.81 -82.75
C PHE A 25 -39.01 -29.52 -82.16
N LYS A 26 -40.07 -29.53 -83.00
CA LYS A 26 -41.44 -29.18 -82.55
C LYS A 26 -42.06 -30.25 -81.67
N VAL A 27 -41.75 -31.51 -81.95
CA VAL A 27 -42.25 -32.67 -81.21
C VAL A 27 -41.08 -33.62 -80.97
N LEU A 28 -40.76 -33.84 -79.71
CA LEU A 28 -39.69 -34.70 -79.24
C LEU A 28 -40.26 -35.73 -78.26
N ASP A 29 -39.55 -36.84 -78.09
CA ASP A 29 -39.86 -37.78 -77.02
C ASP A 29 -39.55 -37.16 -75.65
N ASN A 30 -40.02 -37.81 -74.58
CA ASN A 30 -39.73 -37.32 -73.22
C ASN A 30 -38.23 -37.26 -72.95
N ILE A 31 -37.47 -38.17 -73.54
CA ILE A 31 -36.01 -38.19 -73.44
C ILE A 31 -35.45 -38.28 -74.87
N SER A 32 -34.77 -37.23 -75.33
CA SER A 32 -34.27 -37.16 -76.69
C SER A 32 -32.80 -36.74 -76.78
N LEU A 33 -32.10 -37.31 -77.76
CA LEU A 33 -30.79 -36.87 -78.24
C LEU A 33 -31.00 -36.04 -79.51
N ILE A 34 -30.49 -34.82 -79.50
CA ILE A 34 -30.49 -33.90 -80.63
C ILE A 34 -29.06 -33.70 -81.11
N GLU A 35 -28.79 -34.06 -82.35
CA GLU A 35 -27.53 -33.79 -83.02
C GLU A 35 -27.80 -32.85 -84.18
N ALA A 36 -27.13 -31.70 -84.21
CA ALA A 36 -27.33 -30.76 -85.32
C ALA A 36 -26.15 -29.78 -85.42
N PRO A 37 -26.04 -29.00 -86.52
CA PRO A 37 -25.05 -27.93 -86.65
C PRO A 37 -25.25 -26.84 -85.59
N ASN A 38 -24.25 -26.01 -85.29
CA ASN A 38 -24.35 -25.00 -84.22
C ASN A 38 -25.49 -23.99 -84.42
N ASP A 39 -25.81 -23.62 -85.67
CA ASP A 39 -26.81 -22.59 -85.99
C ASP A 39 -28.23 -23.14 -86.18
N SER A 40 -28.48 -24.40 -85.81
CA SER A 40 -29.80 -25.05 -85.96
C SER A 40 -30.80 -24.69 -84.85
N GLY A 41 -30.37 -23.96 -83.81
CA GLY A 41 -31.24 -23.55 -82.71
C GLY A 41 -31.36 -24.53 -81.54
N LYS A 42 -30.47 -25.53 -81.43
CA LYS A 42 -30.43 -26.48 -80.29
C LYS A 42 -30.33 -25.78 -78.94
N SER A 43 -29.30 -24.96 -78.74
CA SER A 43 -29.10 -24.25 -77.48
C SER A 43 -30.26 -23.30 -77.20
N THR A 44 -30.83 -22.66 -78.24
CA THR A 44 -32.04 -21.83 -78.12
C THR A 44 -33.23 -22.60 -77.58
N LEU A 45 -33.45 -23.83 -78.07
CA LEU A 45 -34.50 -24.72 -77.55
C LEU A 45 -34.28 -25.05 -76.08
N LEU A 46 -33.06 -25.45 -75.71
CA LEU A 46 -32.69 -25.78 -74.32
C LEU A 46 -32.84 -24.55 -73.41
N HIS A 47 -32.45 -23.36 -73.87
CA HIS A 47 -32.66 -22.11 -73.12
C HIS A 47 -34.14 -21.79 -72.94
N CYS A 48 -34.99 -21.97 -73.96
CA CYS A 48 -36.44 -21.76 -73.84
C CYS A 48 -37.08 -22.75 -72.85
N LEU A 49 -36.62 -24.00 -72.84
CA LEU A 49 -37.01 -25.02 -71.84
C LEU A 49 -36.52 -24.70 -70.44
N ALA A 50 -35.30 -24.19 -70.29
CA ALA A 50 -34.80 -23.72 -69.00
C ALA A 50 -35.62 -22.53 -68.49
N LEU A 51 -35.92 -21.57 -69.38
CA LEU A 51 -36.74 -20.40 -69.07
C LEU A 51 -38.17 -20.75 -68.68
N SER A 52 -38.80 -21.70 -69.36
CA SER A 52 -40.15 -22.14 -69.01
C SER A 52 -40.23 -22.68 -67.59
N CYS A 53 -39.15 -23.35 -67.13
CA CYS A 53 -39.01 -23.86 -65.78
C CYS A 53 -38.66 -22.73 -64.78
N TYR A 54 -37.51 -22.09 -64.96
CA TYR A 54 -36.94 -21.12 -64.01
C TYR A 54 -37.71 -19.79 -63.92
N GLY A 55 -38.29 -19.33 -65.04
CA GLY A 55 -39.03 -18.07 -65.10
C GLY A 55 -38.16 -16.82 -65.14
N GLU A 56 -38.73 -15.74 -64.59
CA GLU A 56 -38.13 -14.40 -64.59
C GLU A 56 -37.16 -14.16 -63.41
N ARG A 57 -36.98 -15.13 -62.49
CA ARG A 57 -36.17 -14.94 -61.27
C ARG A 57 -34.68 -15.21 -61.53
N THR A 58 -33.97 -14.16 -61.92
CA THR A 58 -32.53 -14.16 -62.22
C THR A 58 -31.66 -14.72 -61.09
N GLN A 59 -32.01 -14.47 -59.82
CA GLN A 59 -31.21 -14.98 -58.69
C GLN A 59 -31.29 -16.50 -58.54
N TYR A 60 -32.46 -17.10 -58.71
CA TYR A 60 -32.62 -18.55 -58.63
C TYR A 60 -31.88 -19.27 -59.77
N ILE A 61 -31.87 -18.67 -60.96
CA ILE A 61 -31.10 -19.15 -62.11
C ILE A 61 -29.60 -19.12 -61.79
N LYS A 62 -29.10 -18.02 -61.20
CA LYS A 62 -27.69 -17.86 -60.77
C LYS A 62 -27.27 -18.85 -59.68
N ASP A 63 -28.19 -19.22 -58.80
CA ASP A 63 -27.92 -20.21 -57.74
C ASP A 63 -27.83 -21.65 -58.29
N LYS A 64 -28.48 -21.93 -59.43
CA LYS A 64 -28.60 -23.27 -60.02
C LYS A 64 -27.68 -23.53 -61.22
N ILE A 65 -27.37 -22.50 -61.99
CA ILE A 65 -26.48 -22.56 -63.15
C ILE A 65 -25.17 -21.86 -62.78
N THR A 66 -24.08 -22.62 -62.70
CA THR A 66 -22.76 -22.09 -62.32
C THR A 66 -21.91 -21.68 -63.53
N ASP A 67 -22.35 -21.99 -64.76
CA ASP A 67 -21.68 -21.60 -65.99
C ASP A 67 -22.02 -20.15 -66.40
N PRO A 68 -21.03 -19.23 -66.45
CA PRO A 68 -21.29 -17.83 -66.79
C PRO A 68 -21.81 -17.61 -68.20
N GLY A 69 -21.43 -18.45 -69.18
CA GLY A 69 -21.85 -18.32 -70.57
C GLY A 69 -23.31 -18.72 -70.79
N LEU A 70 -23.79 -19.75 -70.08
CA LEU A 70 -25.21 -20.09 -70.03
C LEU A 70 -26.05 -18.99 -69.38
N LEU A 71 -25.57 -18.45 -68.26
CA LEU A 71 -26.26 -17.37 -67.54
C LEU A 71 -26.42 -16.13 -68.42
N GLU A 72 -25.37 -15.73 -69.14
CA GLU A 72 -25.41 -14.57 -70.05
C GLU A 72 -26.45 -14.76 -71.18
N LYS A 73 -26.52 -15.96 -71.79
CA LYS A 73 -27.49 -16.27 -72.85
C LYS A 73 -28.93 -16.30 -72.33
N ILE A 74 -29.16 -16.86 -71.14
CA ILE A 74 -30.49 -16.87 -70.51
C ILE A 74 -30.90 -15.44 -70.14
N ASP A 75 -30.00 -14.65 -69.55
CA ASP A 75 -30.26 -13.26 -69.19
C ASP A 75 -30.62 -12.40 -70.41
N TRP A 76 -29.96 -12.63 -71.56
CA TRP A 76 -30.29 -11.96 -72.82
C TRP A 76 -31.70 -12.25 -73.34
N LEU A 77 -32.23 -13.45 -73.08
CA LEU A 77 -33.59 -13.86 -73.48
C LEU A 77 -34.68 -13.37 -72.48
N ILE A 78 -34.32 -13.08 -71.23
CA ILE A 78 -35.23 -12.53 -70.21
C ILE A 78 -35.35 -11.01 -70.35
N ASN A 79 -34.22 -10.32 -70.51
CA ASN A 79 -34.11 -8.85 -70.53
C ASN A 79 -33.66 -8.36 -71.91
N PRO A 80 -34.57 -8.35 -72.90
CA PRO A 80 -34.20 -8.11 -74.28
C PRO A 80 -33.83 -6.63 -74.52
N SER A 81 -32.63 -6.39 -75.06
CA SER A 81 -32.24 -5.09 -75.63
C SER A 81 -32.46 -5.02 -77.13
N LEU A 82 -32.24 -6.14 -77.84
CA LEU A 82 -32.34 -6.26 -79.32
C LEU A 82 -33.07 -7.53 -79.78
N THR A 83 -33.27 -8.56 -78.94
CA THR A 83 -33.88 -9.84 -79.34
C THR A 83 -34.98 -10.25 -78.36
N ASN A 84 -36.24 -10.30 -78.83
CA ASN A 84 -37.38 -10.80 -78.07
C ASN A 84 -37.62 -12.29 -78.33
N VAL A 85 -38.05 -13.03 -77.31
CA VAL A 85 -38.41 -14.45 -77.41
C VAL A 85 -39.86 -14.69 -77.01
N ALA A 86 -40.58 -15.42 -77.85
CA ALA A 86 -41.82 -16.09 -77.50
C ALA A 86 -41.62 -17.60 -77.53
N PHE A 87 -42.27 -18.32 -76.63
CA PHE A 87 -42.29 -19.77 -76.66
C PHE A 87 -43.61 -20.32 -76.11
N ASP A 88 -43.92 -21.54 -76.53
CA ASP A 88 -45.00 -22.39 -76.03
C ASP A 88 -44.41 -23.80 -75.91
N ILE A 89 -44.33 -24.29 -74.67
CA ILE A 89 -43.70 -25.54 -74.32
C ILE A 89 -44.68 -26.36 -73.50
N SER A 90 -44.81 -27.64 -73.85
CA SER A 90 -45.62 -28.61 -73.11
C SER A 90 -44.88 -29.94 -73.00
N ILE A 91 -44.84 -30.51 -71.81
CA ILE A 91 -44.17 -31.78 -71.48
C ILE A 91 -45.20 -32.68 -70.80
N GLU A 92 -45.39 -33.87 -71.34
CA GLU A 92 -46.30 -34.88 -70.81
C GLU A 92 -45.56 -36.19 -70.54
N ALA A 93 -45.40 -36.53 -69.25
CA ALA A 93 -44.75 -37.76 -68.81
C ALA A 93 -45.33 -38.24 -67.48
N HIS A 94 -45.31 -39.55 -67.23
CA HIS A 94 -45.72 -40.14 -65.94
C HIS A 94 -47.07 -39.65 -65.40
N GLY A 95 -48.03 -39.38 -66.29
CA GLY A 95 -49.37 -38.88 -65.94
C GLY A 95 -49.42 -37.42 -65.47
N THR A 96 -48.33 -36.66 -65.57
CA THR A 96 -48.26 -35.23 -65.27
C THR A 96 -48.03 -34.42 -66.56
N ILE A 97 -48.72 -33.29 -66.68
CA ILE A 97 -48.55 -32.33 -67.78
C ILE A 97 -48.01 -31.01 -67.24
N PHE A 98 -46.85 -30.59 -67.74
CA PHE A 98 -46.31 -29.26 -67.50
C PHE A 98 -46.38 -28.46 -68.79
N SER A 99 -47.01 -27.28 -68.76
CA SER A 99 -46.96 -26.35 -69.89
C SER A 99 -46.63 -24.94 -69.47
N ALA A 100 -45.95 -24.22 -70.34
CA ALA A 100 -45.52 -22.87 -70.08
C ALA A 100 -45.31 -22.07 -71.36
N GLY A 101 -45.61 -20.78 -71.32
CA GLY A 101 -45.51 -19.93 -72.48
C GLY A 101 -45.17 -18.47 -72.18
N LYS A 102 -44.51 -17.85 -73.16
CA LYS A 102 -44.12 -16.43 -73.18
C LYS A 102 -44.52 -15.83 -74.53
N LYS A 103 -45.07 -14.62 -74.53
CA LYS A 103 -45.39 -13.85 -75.74
C LYS A 103 -44.29 -12.81 -76.01
N ILE A 104 -44.09 -12.41 -77.27
CA ILE A 104 -42.98 -11.54 -77.73
C ILE A 104 -42.87 -10.25 -76.89
N ASP A 105 -44.01 -9.65 -76.52
CA ASP A 105 -44.07 -8.36 -75.81
C ASP A 105 -44.35 -8.49 -74.30
N LYS A 106 -44.27 -9.70 -73.75
CA LYS A 106 -44.48 -9.94 -72.32
C LYS A 106 -43.23 -10.52 -71.69
N GLN A 107 -42.77 -9.90 -70.62
CA GLN A 107 -41.74 -10.50 -69.76
C GLN A 107 -42.29 -11.69 -68.97
N HIS A 108 -43.60 -11.69 -68.68
CA HIS A 108 -44.23 -12.70 -67.85
C HIS A 108 -44.33 -14.08 -68.51
N ILE A 109 -43.89 -15.13 -67.79
CA ILE A 109 -44.04 -16.53 -68.19
C ILE A 109 -45.23 -17.16 -67.46
N GLU A 110 -46.24 -17.55 -68.24
CA GLU A 110 -47.42 -18.28 -67.73
C GLU A 110 -47.08 -19.77 -67.62
N ARG A 111 -47.48 -20.42 -66.51
CA ARG A 111 -47.26 -21.86 -66.26
C ARG A 111 -48.53 -22.57 -65.86
N PHE A 112 -48.63 -23.82 -66.26
CA PHE A 112 -49.71 -24.73 -65.88
C PHE A 112 -49.14 -26.11 -65.53
N ILE A 113 -49.66 -26.69 -64.45
CA ILE A 113 -49.41 -28.07 -64.04
C ILE A 113 -50.76 -28.77 -64.02
N ASP A 114 -50.90 -29.85 -64.80
CA ASP A 114 -52.13 -30.63 -64.93
C ASP A 114 -53.35 -29.76 -65.28
N GLY A 115 -53.13 -28.77 -66.16
CA GLY A 115 -54.14 -27.82 -66.62
C GLY A 115 -54.48 -26.68 -65.64
N LYS A 116 -53.92 -26.67 -64.43
CA LYS A 116 -54.11 -25.60 -63.45
C LYS A 116 -52.97 -24.60 -63.51
N ARG A 117 -53.28 -23.30 -63.44
CA ARG A 117 -52.27 -22.25 -63.39
C ARG A 117 -51.38 -22.45 -62.15
N ALA A 118 -50.07 -22.45 -62.36
CA ALA A 118 -49.07 -22.68 -61.32
C ALA A 118 -48.16 -21.46 -61.15
N THR A 119 -47.79 -21.17 -59.90
CA THR A 119 -46.71 -20.23 -59.57
C THR A 119 -45.35 -20.90 -59.75
N PHE A 120 -44.29 -20.10 -59.63
CA PHE A 120 -42.92 -20.65 -59.63
C PHE A 120 -42.67 -21.51 -58.38
N GLU A 121 -43.23 -21.13 -57.24
CA GLU A 121 -43.17 -21.88 -55.99
C GLU A 121 -43.85 -23.25 -56.13
N ASP A 122 -45.04 -23.31 -56.73
CA ASP A 122 -45.74 -24.58 -57.03
C ASP A 122 -44.91 -25.48 -57.95
N PHE A 123 -44.21 -24.89 -58.93
CA PHE A 123 -43.27 -25.63 -59.78
C PHE A 123 -42.09 -26.17 -58.97
N LYS A 124 -41.46 -25.34 -58.14
CA LYS A 124 -40.28 -25.72 -57.34
C LYS A 124 -40.57 -26.83 -56.33
N GLU A 125 -41.80 -26.92 -55.83
CA GLU A 125 -42.21 -28.02 -54.94
C GLU A 125 -42.25 -29.36 -55.70
N LYS A 126 -42.82 -29.39 -56.91
CA LYS A 126 -43.07 -30.63 -57.67
C LYS A 126 -41.92 -31.05 -58.60
N PHE A 127 -41.18 -30.09 -59.15
CA PHE A 127 -40.17 -30.32 -60.17
C PHE A 127 -38.77 -29.85 -59.73
N ASP A 128 -37.75 -30.49 -60.28
CA ASP A 128 -36.36 -30.01 -60.26
C ASP A 128 -35.83 -29.93 -61.67
N ILE A 129 -34.91 -29.00 -61.94
CA ILE A 129 -34.30 -28.83 -63.25
C ILE A 129 -32.78 -28.84 -63.11
N VAL A 130 -32.16 -29.66 -63.95
CA VAL A 130 -30.72 -29.75 -64.09
C VAL A 130 -30.37 -29.25 -65.48
N TYR A 131 -29.77 -28.06 -65.56
CA TYR A 131 -29.25 -27.52 -66.81
C TYR A 131 -27.73 -27.36 -66.73
N GLN A 132 -26.98 -28.15 -67.52
CA GLN A 132 -25.51 -28.23 -67.42
C GLN A 132 -24.82 -28.25 -68.80
N ILE A 133 -23.76 -27.44 -68.94
CA ILE A 133 -22.68 -27.59 -69.94
C ILE A 133 -21.59 -28.49 -69.33
N PRO A 134 -20.78 -29.23 -70.11
CA PRO A 134 -19.81 -30.17 -69.56
C PRO A 134 -18.88 -29.49 -68.56
N SER A 135 -19.01 -29.83 -67.27
CA SER A 135 -18.10 -29.37 -66.22
C SER A 135 -17.32 -30.54 -65.63
N ASP A 136 -16.05 -30.29 -65.37
CA ASP A 136 -15.06 -31.25 -64.85
C ASP A 136 -15.54 -31.91 -63.52
N PRO A 137 -15.64 -33.25 -63.40
CA PRO A 137 -15.93 -34.01 -62.17
C PRO A 137 -15.05 -33.64 -60.98
N VAL A 138 -13.85 -33.10 -61.22
CA VAL A 138 -12.99 -32.58 -60.17
C VAL A 138 -13.63 -31.36 -59.49
N ARG A 139 -14.46 -30.57 -60.21
CA ARG A 139 -15.29 -29.51 -59.60
C ARG A 139 -16.38 -30.09 -58.70
N ARG A 140 -17.07 -31.17 -59.12
CA ARG A 140 -18.10 -31.80 -58.27
C ARG A 140 -17.55 -32.40 -56.97
N LEU A 141 -16.33 -32.94 -56.97
CA LEU A 141 -15.67 -33.39 -55.74
C LEU A 141 -15.47 -32.23 -54.76
N LYS A 142 -15.21 -31.00 -55.24
CA LYS A 142 -15.16 -29.80 -54.40
C LYS A 142 -16.52 -29.48 -53.80
N ASP A 143 -17.58 -29.56 -54.60
CA ASP A 143 -18.95 -29.29 -54.14
C ASP A 143 -19.36 -30.29 -53.04
N ILE A 144 -19.07 -31.58 -53.20
CA ILE A 144 -19.36 -32.60 -52.18
C ILE A 144 -18.55 -32.35 -50.89
N ILE A 145 -17.31 -31.88 -50.99
CA ILE A 145 -16.49 -31.52 -49.82
C ILE A 145 -17.06 -30.29 -49.11
N GLU A 146 -17.55 -29.30 -49.86
CA GLU A 146 -18.22 -28.13 -49.31
C GLU A 146 -19.52 -28.51 -48.60
N ASP A 147 -20.30 -29.45 -49.15
CA ASP A 147 -21.48 -30.01 -48.48
C ASP A 147 -21.11 -30.70 -47.16
N VAL A 148 -20.00 -31.47 -47.13
CA VAL A 148 -19.50 -32.08 -45.89
C VAL A 148 -19.14 -31.01 -44.86
N LYS A 149 -18.46 -29.92 -45.26
CA LYS A 149 -18.14 -28.79 -44.37
C LYS A 149 -19.41 -28.15 -43.80
N ASN A 150 -20.40 -27.90 -44.65
CA ASN A 150 -21.66 -27.29 -44.24
C ASN A 150 -22.43 -28.18 -43.24
N ASN A 151 -22.42 -29.51 -43.46
CA ASN A 151 -23.00 -30.46 -42.52
C ASN A 151 -22.26 -30.48 -41.17
N ILE A 152 -20.92 -30.45 -41.18
CA ILE A 152 -20.13 -30.37 -39.94
C ILE A 152 -20.46 -29.09 -39.16
N LYS A 153 -20.55 -27.94 -39.84
CA LYS A 153 -20.96 -26.66 -39.23
C LYS A 153 -22.37 -26.73 -38.65
N TYR A 154 -23.31 -27.35 -39.36
CA TYR A 154 -24.67 -27.57 -38.86
C TYR A 154 -24.68 -28.38 -37.56
N TYR A 155 -23.99 -29.52 -37.53
CA TYR A 155 -23.89 -30.35 -36.32
C TYR A 155 -23.16 -29.63 -35.16
N GLY A 156 -22.12 -28.85 -35.46
CA GLY A 156 -21.44 -27.99 -34.47
C GLY A 156 -22.40 -26.98 -33.84
N GLY A 157 -23.26 -26.35 -34.66
CA GLY A 157 -24.32 -25.46 -34.19
C GLY A 157 -25.31 -26.14 -33.23
N VAL A 158 -25.80 -27.33 -33.60
CA VAL A 158 -26.72 -28.12 -32.76
C VAL A 158 -26.07 -28.49 -31.41
N LEU A 159 -24.80 -28.93 -31.43
CA LEU A 159 -24.06 -29.26 -30.21
C LEU A 159 -23.80 -28.03 -29.35
N SER A 160 -23.52 -26.88 -29.97
CA SER A 160 -23.35 -25.61 -29.26
C SER A 160 -24.60 -25.20 -28.50
N GLU A 161 -25.78 -25.34 -29.10
CA GLU A 161 -27.06 -25.06 -28.44
C GLU A 161 -27.29 -26.02 -27.24
N HIS A 162 -27.04 -27.31 -27.43
CA HIS A 162 -27.18 -28.30 -26.36
C HIS A 162 -26.19 -28.08 -25.21
N HIS A 163 -24.93 -27.75 -25.54
CA HIS A 163 -23.90 -27.41 -24.57
C HIS A 163 -24.30 -26.18 -23.73
N GLN A 164 -24.83 -25.13 -24.35
CA GLN A 164 -25.34 -23.96 -23.63
C GLN A 164 -26.51 -24.30 -22.70
N ASN A 165 -27.46 -25.13 -23.16
CA ASN A 165 -28.61 -25.52 -22.35
C ASN A 165 -28.18 -26.34 -21.13
N ILE A 166 -27.25 -27.29 -21.30
CA ILE A 166 -26.70 -28.06 -20.18
C ILE A 166 -25.89 -27.15 -19.25
N GLY A 167 -25.12 -26.20 -19.78
CA GLY A 167 -24.40 -25.21 -18.99
C GLY A 167 -25.32 -24.43 -18.05
N LYS A 168 -26.49 -23.98 -18.54
CA LYS A 168 -27.51 -23.32 -17.70
C LYS A 168 -28.04 -24.23 -16.61
N VAL A 169 -28.34 -25.49 -16.93
CA VAL A 169 -28.77 -26.47 -15.93
C VAL A 169 -27.69 -26.66 -14.87
N ILE A 170 -26.41 -26.75 -15.25
CA ILE A 170 -25.30 -26.84 -14.29
C ILE A 170 -25.22 -25.57 -13.43
N GLU A 171 -25.36 -24.38 -14.00
CA GLU A 171 -25.38 -23.11 -13.25
C GLU A 171 -26.51 -23.08 -12.21
N ASP A 172 -27.71 -23.53 -12.59
CA ASP A 172 -28.86 -23.63 -11.69
C ASP A 172 -28.61 -24.68 -10.59
N LEU A 173 -27.96 -25.81 -10.92
CA LEU A 173 -27.54 -26.84 -9.98
C LEU A 173 -26.39 -26.41 -9.05
N ASP A 174 -25.52 -25.49 -9.48
CA ASP A 174 -24.54 -24.83 -8.62
C ASP A 174 -25.21 -23.89 -7.61
N GLN A 175 -26.42 -23.43 -7.92
CA GLN A 175 -27.27 -22.67 -6.99
C GLN A 175 -28.17 -23.55 -6.13
N ASP A 176 -28.01 -24.90 -6.14
CA ASP A 176 -28.84 -25.81 -5.35
C ASP A 176 -28.82 -25.40 -3.86
N PRO A 177 -30.01 -25.21 -3.25
CA PRO A 177 -30.10 -24.72 -1.88
C PRO A 177 -29.34 -25.58 -0.86
N LYS A 178 -29.30 -26.91 -1.03
CA LYS A 178 -28.71 -27.82 -0.03
C LYS A 178 -27.19 -27.74 -0.02
N ASP A 179 -26.56 -27.73 -1.19
CA ASP A 179 -25.11 -27.58 -1.30
C ASP A 179 -24.66 -26.19 -0.81
N ARG A 180 -25.42 -25.14 -1.14
CA ARG A 180 -25.18 -23.78 -0.64
C ARG A 180 -25.38 -23.66 0.87
N ILE A 181 -26.37 -24.33 1.45
CA ILE A 181 -26.56 -24.42 2.90
C ILE A 181 -25.31 -25.06 3.53
N ARG A 182 -24.87 -26.23 3.04
CA ARG A 182 -23.68 -26.91 3.55
C ARG A 182 -22.43 -26.03 3.51
N GLU A 183 -22.17 -25.37 2.38
CA GLU A 183 -21.04 -24.43 2.28
C GLU A 183 -21.17 -23.25 3.25
N THR A 184 -22.39 -22.75 3.43
CA THR A 184 -22.66 -21.61 4.30
C THR A 184 -22.50 -22.01 5.77
N GLU A 185 -22.88 -23.23 6.14
CA GLU A 185 -22.64 -23.83 7.45
C GLU A 185 -21.13 -23.98 7.74
N GLU A 186 -20.34 -24.46 6.77
CA GLU A 186 -18.87 -24.52 6.90
C GLU A 186 -18.24 -23.13 7.07
N LYS A 187 -18.75 -22.13 6.32
CA LYS A 187 -18.34 -20.72 6.48
C LYS A 187 -18.71 -20.19 7.86
N ILE A 188 -19.88 -20.53 8.41
CA ILE A 188 -20.27 -20.19 9.79
C ILE A 188 -19.34 -20.87 10.79
N HIS A 189 -19.04 -22.16 10.62
CA HIS A 189 -18.15 -22.90 11.50
C HIS A 189 -16.74 -22.28 11.56
N THR A 190 -16.17 -21.93 10.39
CA THR A 190 -14.87 -21.26 10.32
C THR A 190 -14.88 -19.85 10.93
N LEU A 191 -15.97 -19.09 10.75
CA LEU A 191 -16.15 -17.79 11.41
C LEU A 191 -16.27 -17.93 12.94
N ASN A 192 -16.98 -18.95 13.43
CA ASN A 192 -17.08 -19.25 14.87
C ASN A 192 -15.71 -19.62 15.45
N ALA A 193 -14.93 -20.46 14.77
CA ALA A 193 -13.56 -20.78 15.20
C ALA A 193 -12.66 -19.52 15.27
N LYS A 194 -12.78 -18.61 14.29
CA LYS A 194 -12.09 -17.30 14.33
C LYS A 194 -12.58 -16.42 15.49
N LYS A 195 -13.88 -16.45 15.80
CA LYS A 195 -14.45 -15.71 16.93
C LYS A 195 -13.90 -16.20 18.27
N GLU A 196 -13.81 -17.51 18.47
CA GLU A 196 -13.23 -18.12 19.69
C GLU A 196 -11.76 -17.74 19.85
N THR A 197 -10.95 -17.86 18.80
CA THR A 197 -9.52 -17.45 18.86
C THR A 197 -9.34 -15.95 19.16
N LEU A 198 -10.24 -15.09 18.67
CA LEU A 198 -10.24 -13.67 19.04
C LEU A 198 -10.69 -13.45 20.48
N LEU A 199 -11.61 -14.26 21.00
CA LEU A 199 -12.04 -14.21 22.40
C LEU A 199 -10.88 -14.54 23.35
N ASP A 200 -10.14 -15.62 23.07
CA ASP A 200 -8.95 -16.01 23.85
C ASP A 200 -7.89 -14.90 23.83
N LYS A 201 -7.65 -14.32 22.65
CA LYS A 201 -6.73 -13.19 22.50
C LYS A 201 -7.22 -11.96 23.25
N PHE A 202 -8.51 -11.66 23.21
CA PHE A 202 -9.12 -10.55 23.95
C PHE A 202 -8.87 -10.72 25.44
N ILE A 203 -9.20 -11.88 26.01
CA ILE A 203 -9.02 -12.17 27.44
C ILE A 203 -7.55 -11.96 27.83
N THR A 204 -6.61 -12.51 27.06
CA THR A 204 -5.17 -12.39 27.33
C THR A 204 -4.68 -10.94 27.33
N VAL A 205 -5.06 -10.17 26.30
CA VAL A 205 -4.64 -8.77 26.14
C VAL A 205 -5.31 -7.87 27.18
N GLU A 206 -6.58 -8.14 27.52
CA GLU A 206 -7.33 -7.39 28.51
C GLU A 206 -6.77 -7.61 29.93
N GLU A 207 -6.42 -8.86 30.28
CA GLU A 207 -5.75 -9.17 31.54
C GLU A 207 -4.38 -8.49 31.64
N GLU A 208 -3.58 -8.51 30.57
CA GLU A 208 -2.29 -7.83 30.51
C GLU A 208 -2.45 -6.31 30.69
N ALA A 209 -3.41 -5.70 29.99
CA ALA A 209 -3.71 -4.27 30.10
C ALA A 209 -4.17 -3.88 31.51
N LYS A 210 -5.10 -4.62 32.11
CA LYS A 210 -5.59 -4.40 33.49
C LYS A 210 -4.46 -4.54 34.51
N GLY A 211 -3.59 -5.53 34.34
CA GLY A 211 -2.40 -5.71 35.18
C GLY A 211 -1.43 -4.52 35.07
N LEU A 212 -1.15 -4.09 33.85
CA LEU A 212 -0.25 -2.96 33.58
C LEU A 212 -0.81 -1.63 34.10
N GLU A 213 -2.12 -1.43 33.99
CA GLU A 213 -2.82 -0.25 34.49
C GLU A 213 -2.70 -0.10 36.01
N LYS A 214 -2.73 -1.22 36.74
CA LYS A 214 -2.51 -1.27 38.19
C LYS A 214 -1.03 -1.15 38.56
N TYR A 215 -0.13 -1.70 37.75
CA TYR A 215 1.31 -1.65 38.00
C TYR A 215 1.93 -0.26 37.81
N LEU A 216 1.49 0.50 36.81
CA LEU A 216 2.02 1.83 36.47
C LEU A 216 2.00 2.84 37.65
N PRO A 217 0.89 3.03 38.38
CA PRO A 217 0.84 3.89 39.57
C PRO A 217 1.79 3.44 40.68
N ILE A 218 1.99 2.13 40.86
CA ILE A 218 2.93 1.57 41.86
C ILE A 218 4.36 1.98 41.50
N LEU A 219 4.74 1.81 40.23
CA LEU A 219 6.06 2.20 39.75
C LEU A 219 6.31 3.71 39.87
N LYS A 220 5.31 4.53 39.49
CA LYS A 220 5.33 5.99 39.69
C LYS A 220 5.59 6.37 41.15
N LEU A 221 4.90 5.70 42.07
CA LEU A 221 5.03 5.95 43.51
C LEU A 221 6.42 5.60 44.04
N ILE A 222 6.97 4.44 43.64
CA ILE A 222 8.33 4.01 44.03
C ILE A 222 9.38 5.01 43.51
N ASN A 223 9.31 5.37 42.23
CA ASN A 223 10.27 6.28 41.61
C ASN A 223 10.20 7.70 42.21
N ASN A 224 8.98 8.21 42.44
CA ASN A 224 8.77 9.52 43.05
C ASN A 224 9.22 9.57 44.52
N LYS A 225 9.02 8.50 45.30
CA LYS A 225 9.53 8.43 46.68
C LYS A 225 11.05 8.50 46.72
N LYS A 226 11.74 7.72 45.89
CA LYS A 226 13.22 7.78 45.78
C LYS A 226 13.70 9.18 45.41
N ARG A 227 13.09 9.79 44.39
CA ARG A 227 13.44 11.15 43.94
C ARG A 227 13.17 12.21 45.01
N LEU A 228 12.11 12.06 45.80
CA LEU A 228 11.80 12.95 46.92
C LEU A 228 12.89 12.89 47.99
N ASP A 229 13.32 11.69 48.38
CA ASP A 229 14.38 11.49 49.36
C ASP A 229 15.71 12.13 48.91
N ASP A 230 16.08 11.98 47.64
CA ASP A 230 17.30 12.56 47.08
C ASP A 230 17.25 14.10 47.08
N LEU A 231 16.12 14.69 46.70
CA LEU A 231 15.94 16.15 46.72
C LEU A 231 15.95 16.71 48.15
N ASP A 232 15.35 16.02 49.12
CA ASP A 232 15.39 16.42 50.53
C ASP A 232 16.80 16.31 51.12
N LYS A 233 17.58 15.30 50.75
CA LYS A 233 19.02 15.21 51.11
C LYS A 233 19.82 16.38 50.52
N LYS A 234 19.63 16.71 49.25
CA LYS A 234 20.30 17.84 48.58
C LYS A 234 19.96 19.18 49.27
N LYS A 235 18.68 19.40 49.56
CA LYS A 235 18.20 20.59 50.29
C LYS A 235 18.78 20.70 51.71
N LYS A 236 18.96 19.58 52.42
CA LYS A 236 19.62 19.58 53.75
C LYS A 236 21.10 19.94 53.67
N ARG A 237 21.81 19.51 52.63
CA ARG A 237 23.23 19.85 52.39
C ARG A 237 23.42 21.35 52.15
N LEU A 238 22.66 21.92 51.21
CA LEU A 238 22.72 23.36 50.90
C LEU A 238 22.37 24.25 52.11
N LYS A 239 21.47 23.80 52.99
CA LYS A 239 21.17 24.50 54.25
C LYS A 239 22.30 24.45 55.28
N LYS A 240 23.14 23.42 55.28
CA LYS A 240 24.31 23.32 56.17
C LYS A 240 25.43 24.27 55.72
N GLU A 241 25.65 24.40 54.42
CA GLU A 241 26.65 25.31 53.84
C GLU A 241 26.38 26.80 54.16
N ILE A 242 25.11 27.21 54.27
CA ILE A 242 24.75 28.57 54.71
C ILE A 242 25.15 28.82 56.17
N ARG A 243 24.90 27.86 57.07
CA ARG A 243 25.11 28.02 58.52
C ARG A 243 26.58 28.07 58.93
N SER A 244 27.48 27.42 58.20
CA SER A 244 28.93 27.49 58.47
C SER A 244 29.54 28.85 58.14
N SER A 245 28.89 29.65 57.29
CA SER A 245 29.38 30.98 56.88
C SER A 245 29.11 32.09 57.92
N GLU A 246 28.08 31.94 58.74
CA GLU A 246 27.63 32.96 59.72
C GLU A 246 28.48 32.94 61.01
N SER A 247 29.20 31.85 61.30
CA SER A 247 30.03 31.70 62.51
C SER A 247 31.40 32.39 62.44
N ILE A 248 31.90 32.71 61.25
CA ILE A 248 33.23 33.29 61.03
C ILE A 248 33.18 34.84 61.13
N GLU A 249 32.03 35.45 60.82
CA GLU A 249 31.84 36.91 60.87
C GLU A 249 31.70 37.46 62.31
N HIS A 250 31.22 36.66 63.27
CA HIS A 250 30.95 37.11 64.64
C HIS A 250 32.22 37.28 65.50
N ASN A 251 33.16 36.33 65.46
CA ASN A 251 34.41 36.38 66.24
C ASN A 251 35.35 37.55 65.86
N ARG A 252 35.27 38.05 64.62
CA ARG A 252 36.11 39.16 64.17
C ARG A 252 35.61 40.53 64.67
N SER A 253 34.30 40.63 64.91
CA SER A 253 33.66 41.85 65.43
C SER A 253 34.08 42.15 66.87
N GLU A 254 34.18 41.12 67.72
CA GLU A 254 34.48 41.27 69.15
C GLU A 254 35.94 41.72 69.39
N ILE A 255 36.91 41.10 68.69
CA ILE A 255 38.34 41.43 68.86
C ILE A 255 38.66 42.86 68.37
N VAL A 256 37.95 43.37 67.35
CA VAL A 256 38.13 44.76 66.85
C VAL A 256 37.61 45.79 67.86
N GLU A 257 36.50 45.49 68.55
CA GLU A 257 35.93 46.36 69.58
C GLU A 257 36.84 46.43 70.81
N GLU A 258 37.42 45.30 71.23
CA GLU A 258 38.37 45.23 72.35
C GLU A 258 39.66 46.02 72.08
N VAL A 259 40.24 45.94 70.87
CA VAL A 259 41.43 46.73 70.49
C VAL A 259 41.15 48.24 70.54
N THR A 260 39.93 48.64 70.17
CA THR A 260 39.52 50.06 70.17
C THR A 260 39.39 50.60 71.61
N ASN A 261 38.86 49.79 72.53
CA ASN A 261 38.74 50.13 73.94
C ASN A 261 40.11 50.22 74.64
N PHE A 262 41.02 49.28 74.36
CA PHE A 262 42.39 49.32 74.88
C PHE A 262 43.12 50.62 74.51
N ASN A 263 43.07 51.01 73.23
CA ASN A 263 43.74 52.21 72.72
C ASN A 263 43.25 53.50 73.38
N THR A 264 41.96 53.55 73.71
CA THR A 264 41.36 54.72 74.37
C THR A 264 41.84 54.84 75.82
N ASN A 265 41.93 53.70 76.53
CA ASN A 265 42.30 53.67 77.95
C ASN A 265 43.78 54.00 78.19
N ILE A 266 44.69 53.43 77.39
CA ILE A 266 46.13 53.64 77.58
C ILE A 266 46.53 55.09 77.31
N LYS A 267 45.91 55.72 76.32
CA LYS A 267 46.14 57.14 75.99
C LYS A 267 45.69 58.04 77.13
N ARG A 268 44.48 57.82 77.64
CA ARG A 268 43.93 58.61 78.76
C ARG A 268 44.83 58.57 79.99
N LEU A 269 45.31 57.38 80.38
CA LEU A 269 46.18 57.23 81.55
C LEU A 269 47.55 57.87 81.35
N THR A 270 48.09 57.84 80.12
CA THR A 270 49.36 58.52 79.81
C THR A 270 49.23 60.04 79.95
N ASP A 271 48.13 60.60 79.43
CA ASP A 271 47.85 62.03 79.55
C ASP A 271 47.68 62.44 81.02
N ASP A 272 46.95 61.65 81.81
CA ASP A 272 46.78 61.86 83.26
C ASP A 272 48.13 61.79 84.02
N TYR A 273 49.01 60.86 83.63
CA TYR A 273 50.35 60.70 84.22
C TYR A 273 51.22 61.93 83.94
N LEU A 274 51.33 62.34 82.68
CA LEU A 274 52.12 63.50 82.25
C LEU A 274 51.66 64.79 82.93
N GLN A 275 50.35 65.01 83.00
CA GLN A 275 49.78 66.19 83.67
C GLN A 275 50.18 66.23 85.16
N THR A 276 50.19 65.08 85.82
CA THR A 276 50.51 65.00 87.25
C THR A 276 52.00 65.22 87.51
N VAL A 277 52.87 64.68 86.65
CA VAL A 277 54.33 64.89 86.78
C VAL A 277 54.70 66.35 86.47
N GLU A 278 54.11 66.97 85.45
CA GLU A 278 54.36 68.38 85.10
C GLU A 278 53.90 69.36 86.18
N TYR A 279 52.81 69.04 86.88
CA TYR A 279 52.31 69.84 87.99
C TYR A 279 53.33 69.96 89.13
N LEU A 280 54.19 68.96 89.33
CA LEU A 280 55.19 68.97 90.39
C LEU A 280 56.40 69.89 90.10
N GLU A 281 56.54 70.44 88.87
CA GLU A 281 57.65 71.30 88.44
C GLU A 281 59.04 70.78 88.89
N LEU A 282 59.25 69.46 88.81
CA LEU A 282 60.47 68.82 89.28
C LEU A 282 61.67 69.22 88.40
N ASP A 283 62.67 69.89 89.00
CA ASP A 283 63.93 70.25 88.33
C ASP A 283 64.86 69.03 88.25
N ASN A 284 64.49 68.06 87.42
CA ASN A 284 65.24 66.83 87.14
C ASN A 284 65.37 66.63 85.62
N GLU A 285 66.61 66.64 85.13
CA GLU A 285 66.95 66.51 83.70
C GLU A 285 66.42 65.19 83.10
N VAL A 286 66.49 64.08 83.85
CA VAL A 286 66.01 62.76 83.41
C VAL A 286 64.50 62.77 83.22
N ILE A 287 63.75 63.35 84.16
CA ILE A 287 62.28 63.44 84.07
C ILE A 287 61.88 64.29 82.86
N THR A 288 62.54 65.43 82.66
CA THR A 288 62.24 66.37 81.57
C THR A 288 62.49 65.75 80.19
N ASP A 289 63.60 65.03 80.03
CA ASP A 289 63.94 64.34 78.79
C ASP A 289 62.95 63.20 78.47
N GLN A 290 62.62 62.38 79.46
CA GLN A 290 61.71 61.25 79.26
C GLN A 290 60.27 61.70 79.01
N ILE A 291 59.80 62.78 79.64
CA ILE A 291 58.50 63.40 79.32
C ILE A 291 58.46 63.84 77.86
N SER A 292 59.55 64.43 77.36
CA SER A 292 59.66 64.87 75.96
C SER A 292 59.61 63.69 74.99
N ILE A 293 60.21 62.56 75.35
CA ILE A 293 60.13 61.30 74.59
C ILE A 293 58.69 60.79 74.60
N LEU A 294 58.06 60.71 75.76
CA LEU A 294 56.71 60.16 75.93
C LEU A 294 55.64 60.97 75.17
N LYS A 295 55.72 62.31 75.20
CA LYS A 295 54.83 63.21 74.45
C LYS A 295 54.86 63.01 72.94
N ASN A 296 56.03 62.65 72.41
CA ASN A 296 56.24 62.48 70.98
C ASN A 296 56.14 61.01 70.53
N MET A 297 55.89 60.08 71.46
CA MET A 297 55.84 58.66 71.18
C MET A 297 54.51 58.27 70.49
N ASN A 298 54.61 57.46 69.43
CA ASN A 298 53.45 56.76 68.89
C ASN A 298 53.19 55.48 69.70
N ILE A 299 52.55 55.64 70.86
CA ILE A 299 52.24 54.56 71.82
C ILE A 299 51.59 53.36 71.12
N LEU A 300 50.60 53.61 70.25
CA LEU A 300 49.90 52.56 69.51
C LEU A 300 50.78 51.85 68.48
N GLY A 301 51.67 52.61 67.84
CA GLY A 301 52.70 52.06 66.97
C GLY A 301 53.59 51.09 67.73
N ASP A 302 54.00 51.47 68.94
CA ASP A 302 54.88 50.67 69.80
C ASP A 302 54.25 49.34 70.22
N PHE A 303 52.98 49.32 70.64
CA PHE A 303 52.26 48.06 70.91
C PHE A 303 52.15 47.15 69.68
N LYS A 304 52.00 47.74 68.49
CA LYS A 304 51.87 46.99 67.23
C LYS A 304 53.20 46.40 66.74
N SER A 305 54.31 47.13 66.90
CA SER A 305 55.61 46.76 66.32
C SER A 305 56.63 46.23 67.32
N ASN A 306 56.54 46.61 68.59
CA ASN A 306 57.54 46.33 69.63
C ASN A 306 56.93 45.87 70.97
N GLU A 307 55.69 45.36 70.95
CA GLU A 307 55.00 44.84 72.15
C GLU A 307 54.93 45.85 73.31
N GLY A 308 54.95 47.16 73.03
CA GLY A 308 54.82 48.21 74.05
C GLY A 308 56.06 48.42 74.94
N ASN A 309 57.18 47.77 74.63
CA ASN A 309 58.40 47.82 75.45
C ASN A 309 58.95 49.25 75.57
N THR A 310 58.98 50.01 74.47
CA THR A 310 59.55 51.37 74.49
C THR A 310 58.71 52.29 75.38
N TYR A 311 57.38 52.17 75.28
CA TYR A 311 56.45 52.93 76.12
C TYR A 311 56.62 52.60 77.60
N TRP A 312 56.73 51.31 77.93
CA TRP A 312 56.90 50.85 79.31
C TRP A 312 58.22 51.31 79.94
N ASP A 313 59.32 51.20 79.19
CA ASP A 313 60.65 51.62 79.63
C ASP A 313 60.68 53.13 79.96
N THR A 314 60.06 53.96 79.10
CA THR A 314 59.99 55.42 79.31
C THR A 314 59.23 55.78 80.58
N ILE A 315 58.08 55.17 80.83
CA ILE A 315 57.26 55.46 82.02
C ILE A 315 57.94 54.97 83.31
N THR A 316 58.60 53.81 83.27
CA THR A 316 59.34 53.27 84.41
C THR A 316 60.51 54.18 84.79
N THR A 317 61.26 54.67 83.80
CA THR A 317 62.39 55.59 84.03
C THR A 317 61.94 56.89 84.70
N ILE A 318 60.79 57.44 84.30
CA ILE A 318 60.22 58.63 84.96
C ILE A 318 59.88 58.32 86.42
N ASN A 319 59.24 57.17 86.66
CA ASN A 319 58.78 56.80 88.00
C ASN A 319 59.94 56.54 88.98
N GLU A 320 61.03 55.93 88.52
CA GLU A 320 62.25 55.72 89.34
C GLU A 320 62.87 57.06 89.75
N ALA A 321 62.99 58.01 88.82
CA ALA A 321 63.51 59.34 89.11
C ALA A 321 62.63 60.14 90.10
N ILE A 322 61.31 59.90 90.08
CA ILE A 322 60.36 60.49 91.04
C ILE A 322 60.51 59.85 92.42
N GLN A 323 60.74 58.55 92.50
CA GLN A 323 60.92 57.84 93.76
C GLN A 323 62.20 58.27 94.49
N ASP A 324 63.29 58.47 93.76
CA ASP A 324 64.54 59.00 94.30
C ASP A 324 64.36 60.41 94.90
N LEU A 325 63.44 61.21 94.35
CA LEU A 325 63.11 62.55 94.86
C LEU A 325 62.24 62.48 96.13
N ASP A 326 61.31 61.53 96.21
CA ASP A 326 60.44 61.32 97.38
C ASP A 326 61.26 60.88 98.62
N GLU A 327 62.26 60.01 98.44
CA GLU A 327 63.13 59.54 99.54
C GLU A 327 64.03 60.65 100.14
N ILE A 328 64.32 61.71 99.39
CA ILE A 328 65.14 62.85 99.86
C ILE A 328 64.33 63.81 100.77
N ILE A 329 62.98 63.78 100.71
CA ILE A 329 62.10 64.78 101.33
C ILE A 329 61.68 64.41 102.77
N VAL A 330 61.84 63.15 103.20
CA VAL A 330 61.34 62.65 104.49
C VAL A 330 62.47 62.45 105.52
N ASP A 331 62.84 63.49 106.25
CA ASP A 331 63.67 63.35 107.48
C ASP A 331 63.00 64.10 108.65
N GLU A 332 62.60 63.35 109.68
CA GLU A 332 61.65 63.72 110.76
C GLU A 332 62.17 64.82 111.73
N GLY A 333 63.41 65.31 111.56
CA GLY A 333 64.02 66.36 112.40
C GLY A 333 63.67 67.81 112.05
N LYS A 334 62.89 68.09 110.99
CA LYS A 334 62.66 69.46 110.50
C LYS A 334 61.42 70.19 111.04
N ALA A 335 60.39 69.47 111.53
CA ALA A 335 59.16 70.11 112.02
C ALA A 335 59.36 70.90 113.34
N GLU A 336 60.22 70.42 114.22
CA GLU A 336 60.52 71.09 115.50
C GLU A 336 61.37 72.36 115.29
N ASN A 337 62.30 72.31 114.34
CA ASN A 337 63.14 73.44 113.93
C ASN A 337 62.34 74.55 113.22
N ALA A 338 61.30 74.20 112.44
CA ALA A 338 60.42 75.19 111.80
C ALA A 338 59.75 76.13 112.81
N LYS A 339 59.36 75.59 113.97
CA LYS A 339 58.72 76.35 115.04
C LYS A 339 59.67 77.37 115.68
N TYR A 340 60.92 76.98 115.93
CA TYR A 340 61.96 77.88 116.44
C TYR A 340 62.33 78.98 115.43
N LEU A 341 62.35 78.64 114.14
CA LEU A 341 62.65 79.60 113.07
C LEU A 341 61.52 80.60 112.84
N GLU A 342 60.26 80.23 113.06
CA GLU A 342 59.14 81.19 113.07
C GLU A 342 59.24 82.19 114.24
N GLU A 343 59.57 81.73 115.44
CA GLU A 343 59.80 82.62 116.58
C GLU A 343 60.99 83.55 116.35
N LEU A 344 62.07 83.04 115.77
CA LEU A 344 63.25 83.83 115.40
C LEU A 344 62.90 84.87 114.32
N LYS A 345 62.10 84.50 113.32
CA LYS A 345 61.61 85.42 112.28
C LYS A 345 60.81 86.57 112.90
N SER A 346 59.86 86.27 113.77
CA SER A 346 59.05 87.28 114.45
C SER A 346 59.90 88.25 115.30
N PHE A 347 60.92 87.72 115.98
CA PHE A 347 61.87 88.52 116.75
C PHE A 347 62.70 89.45 115.86
N LEU A 348 63.20 88.95 114.73
CA LEU A 348 64.04 89.73 113.81
C LEU A 348 63.25 90.81 113.06
N GLU A 349 61.98 90.55 112.73
CA GLU A 349 61.09 91.54 112.08
C GLU A 349 60.71 92.70 113.03
N THR A 350 60.80 92.52 114.34
CA THR A 350 60.43 93.52 115.35
C THR A 350 61.61 94.31 115.94
N PHE A 351 62.85 93.97 115.59
CA PHE A 351 64.04 94.55 116.22
C PHE A 351 64.43 95.95 115.65
N PRO A 352 64.59 97.00 116.48
CA PRO A 352 64.84 98.36 115.99
C PRO A 352 66.23 98.57 115.39
N THR A 353 66.25 99.17 114.20
CA THR A 353 67.40 99.69 113.45
C THR A 353 68.20 100.73 114.24
N SER A 354 69.20 100.32 115.01
CA SER A 354 70.42 101.13 115.30
C SER A 354 71.35 100.40 116.26
N LEU A 355 72.27 99.61 115.74
CA LEU A 355 73.52 99.32 116.45
C LEU A 355 74.66 99.54 115.46
N ASP A 356 75.20 100.75 115.52
CA ASP A 356 76.48 101.08 114.92
C ASP A 356 77.55 100.33 115.72
N ASN A 357 77.89 99.11 115.30
CA ASN A 357 79.08 98.42 115.77
C ASN A 357 79.65 97.55 114.64
N LYS A 358 80.89 97.90 114.28
CA LYS A 358 81.73 97.36 113.19
C LYS A 358 82.11 95.88 113.34
N SER A 359 81.16 94.96 113.62
CA SER A 359 81.52 93.57 113.91
C SER A 359 80.51 92.48 113.53
N ILE A 360 79.41 92.77 112.81
CA ILE A 360 78.50 91.72 112.33
C ILE A 360 78.25 91.90 110.83
N THR A 361 78.71 90.93 110.05
CA THR A 361 78.89 90.98 108.57
C THR A 361 77.72 90.37 107.78
N THR A 362 76.53 90.17 108.35
CA THR A 362 75.40 89.60 107.60
C THR A 362 74.15 90.49 107.73
N PRO A 363 73.65 91.08 106.64
CA PRO A 363 72.39 91.80 106.63
C PRO A 363 71.23 90.88 107.04
N VAL A 364 70.38 91.35 107.97
CA VAL A 364 69.20 90.61 108.49
C VAL A 364 68.29 90.12 107.36
N ASP A 365 68.21 90.87 106.26
CA ASP A 365 67.39 90.56 105.09
C ASP A 365 67.76 89.24 104.40
N ILE A 366 69.05 88.88 104.40
CA ILE A 366 69.53 87.62 103.80
C ILE A 366 69.10 86.43 104.68
N LEU A 367 69.18 86.60 106.00
CA LEU A 367 68.77 85.58 106.95
C LEU A 367 67.25 85.33 106.89
N LEU A 368 66.45 86.40 106.82
CA LEU A 368 64.98 86.29 106.64
C LEU A 368 64.61 85.57 105.33
N LYS A 369 65.39 85.77 104.26
CA LYS A 369 65.17 85.08 102.97
C LYS A 369 65.43 83.58 103.05
N GLU A 370 66.53 83.17 103.70
CA GLU A 370 66.86 81.75 103.90
C GLU A 370 65.86 81.05 104.82
N ILE A 371 65.40 81.72 105.89
CA ILE A 371 64.35 81.17 106.78
C ILE A 371 63.05 80.90 106.00
N ASN A 372 62.61 81.82 105.15
CA ASN A 372 61.40 81.62 104.34
C ASN A 372 61.54 80.48 103.32
N LYS A 373 62.72 80.30 102.73
CA LYS A 373 62.99 79.20 101.79
C LYS A 373 62.89 77.83 102.46
N PHE A 374 63.39 77.74 103.70
CA PHE A 374 63.35 76.51 104.49
C PHE A 374 61.94 76.14 104.98
N LEU A 375 61.13 77.13 105.36
CA LEU A 375 59.74 76.89 105.80
C LEU A 375 58.83 76.40 104.65
N LEU A 376 59.06 76.87 103.42
CA LEU A 376 58.35 76.41 102.21
C LEU A 376 58.60 74.92 101.90
N THR A 377 59.76 74.37 102.28
CA THR A 377 60.14 72.99 101.95
C THR A 377 59.66 71.95 102.97
N VAL A 378 59.09 72.36 104.11
CA VAL A 378 58.76 71.47 105.24
C VAL A 378 57.24 71.39 105.52
N SER A 379 56.41 72.20 104.85
CA SER A 379 55.05 72.51 105.33
C SER A 379 53.89 72.19 104.38
N ASP A 380 54.02 71.30 103.38
CA ASP A 380 52.93 71.06 102.42
C ASP A 380 52.42 69.60 102.34
N SER A 381 51.16 69.40 102.74
CA SER A 381 50.43 68.13 102.69
C SER A 381 49.76 67.85 101.33
N GLU A 382 49.72 68.84 100.43
CA GLU A 382 49.23 68.69 99.06
C GLU A 382 50.29 68.05 98.15
N PHE A 383 51.56 68.38 98.33
CA PHE A 383 52.66 67.85 97.53
C PHE A 383 52.77 66.32 97.61
N LYS A 384 52.65 65.74 98.81
CA LYS A 384 52.68 64.27 99.02
C LYS A 384 51.53 63.52 98.35
N LYS A 385 50.35 64.14 98.22
CA LYS A 385 49.19 63.52 97.56
C LYS A 385 49.39 63.35 96.05
N GLU A 386 50.15 64.25 95.43
CA GLU A 386 50.44 64.15 93.99
C GLU A 386 51.48 63.04 93.69
N PHE A 387 52.44 62.78 94.58
CA PHE A 387 53.29 61.57 94.48
C PHE A 387 52.47 60.28 94.57
N GLU A 388 51.56 60.17 95.56
CA GLU A 388 50.66 59.01 95.69
C GLU A 388 49.79 58.80 94.43
N LYS A 389 49.35 59.89 93.80
CA LYS A 389 48.58 59.86 92.56
C LYS A 389 49.41 59.37 91.36
N ILE A 390 50.67 59.79 91.24
CA ILE A 390 51.61 59.30 90.21
C ILE A 390 51.77 57.78 90.33
N TYR A 391 52.02 57.27 91.53
CA TYR A 391 52.15 55.83 91.76
C TYR A 391 50.86 55.05 91.45
N SER A 392 49.69 55.63 91.76
CA SER A 392 48.39 55.04 91.42
C SER A 392 48.15 54.95 89.92
N ILE A 393 48.53 55.99 89.15
CA ILE A 393 48.40 55.99 87.69
C ILE A 393 49.40 55.00 87.09
N PHE A 394 50.65 54.98 87.55
CA PHE A 394 51.69 54.04 87.11
C PHE A 394 51.22 52.58 87.22
N LYS A 395 50.63 52.20 88.36
CA LYS A 395 50.10 50.85 88.59
C LYS A 395 48.94 50.47 87.65
N GLN A 396 48.12 51.44 87.23
CA GLN A 396 47.05 51.19 86.26
C GLN A 396 47.61 50.98 84.85
N ILE A 397 48.70 51.67 84.51
CA ILE A 397 49.40 51.50 83.23
C ILE A 397 50.03 50.10 83.15
N ASP A 398 50.71 49.65 84.21
CA ASP A 398 51.31 48.31 84.33
C ASP A 398 50.33 47.19 83.97
N ILE A 399 49.15 47.20 84.61
CA ILE A 399 48.09 46.20 84.38
C ILE A 399 47.60 46.21 82.92
N LEU A 400 47.52 47.38 82.30
CA LEU A 400 47.02 47.51 80.94
C LEU A 400 48.06 47.04 79.91
N VAL A 401 49.34 47.29 80.12
CA VAL A 401 50.41 46.91 79.18
C VAL A 401 50.37 45.40 78.91
N ASP A 402 50.29 44.57 79.96
CA ASP A 402 50.21 43.11 79.83
C ASP A 402 48.97 42.65 79.04
N SER A 403 47.82 43.29 79.26
CA SER A 403 46.58 42.99 78.53
C SER A 403 46.67 43.41 77.05
N GLY A 404 47.33 44.53 76.77
CA GLY A 404 47.52 45.07 75.42
C GLY A 404 48.40 44.21 74.55
N VAL A 405 49.49 43.66 75.09
CA VAL A 405 50.40 42.76 74.37
C VAL A 405 49.67 41.49 73.91
N THR A 406 48.86 40.91 74.78
CA THR A 406 48.08 39.70 74.47
C THR A 406 47.07 39.97 73.35
N LEU A 407 46.32 41.07 73.46
CA LEU A 407 45.28 41.46 72.51
C LEU A 407 45.84 41.76 71.10
N TYR A 408 46.99 42.43 71.01
CA TYR A 408 47.62 42.73 69.71
C TYR A 408 48.26 41.51 69.05
N LYS A 409 48.70 40.50 69.81
CA LYS A 409 49.13 39.20 69.27
C LYS A 409 47.95 38.44 68.65
N GLU A 410 46.79 38.47 69.30
CA GLU A 410 45.56 37.86 68.76
C GLU A 410 45.08 38.58 67.50
N TYR A 411 45.10 39.92 67.49
CA TYR A 411 44.72 40.72 66.32
C TYR A 411 45.63 40.48 65.10
N LYS A 412 46.95 40.33 65.30
CA LYS A 412 47.94 40.09 64.22
C LYS A 412 47.80 38.70 63.58
N ASN A 413 47.23 37.74 64.30
CA ASN A 413 47.04 36.36 63.83
C ASN A 413 45.68 36.15 63.14
N LEU A 414 44.86 37.20 62.94
CA LEU A 414 43.62 37.11 62.18
C LEU A 414 43.92 36.94 60.67
N PRO A 415 43.40 35.90 59.99
CA PRO A 415 43.57 35.73 58.56
C PRO A 415 42.90 36.89 57.78
N GLU A 416 43.59 37.43 56.77
CA GLU A 416 42.99 38.41 55.85
C GLU A 416 41.78 37.78 55.14
N ALA A 417 40.63 38.45 55.21
CA ALA A 417 39.41 37.96 54.58
C ALA A 417 39.50 38.12 53.05
N ASP A 418 39.74 37.01 52.36
CA ASP A 418 39.45 36.88 50.93
C ASP A 418 37.94 37.06 50.73
N LYS A 419 37.54 38.05 49.93
CA LYS A 419 36.14 38.46 49.70
C LYS A 419 35.31 37.46 48.86
N ASP A 420 35.79 36.24 48.62
CA ASP A 420 35.40 35.49 47.42
C ASP A 420 34.79 34.08 47.60
N THR A 421 34.18 33.71 48.74
CA THR A 421 33.88 32.26 48.95
C THR A 421 32.44 31.77 49.07
N ILE A 422 31.36 32.57 49.11
CA ILE A 422 29.99 31.99 49.08
C ILE A 422 28.95 32.89 48.36
N ASP A 423 28.50 32.48 47.17
CA ASP A 423 27.32 33.03 46.48
C ASP A 423 26.03 32.60 47.21
N LYS A 424 25.70 33.34 48.27
CA LYS A 424 24.51 33.11 49.11
C LYS A 424 23.20 33.22 48.30
N ASP A 425 23.18 34.03 47.24
CA ASP A 425 21.99 34.23 46.42
C ASP A 425 21.78 33.09 45.41
N GLY A 426 22.86 32.56 44.83
CA GLY A 426 22.86 31.33 44.04
C GLY A 426 22.29 30.14 44.82
N ILE A 427 22.79 29.91 46.05
CA ILE A 427 22.30 28.81 46.91
C ILE A 427 20.82 29.00 47.29
N ARG A 428 20.37 30.23 47.57
CA ARG A 428 18.96 30.53 47.88
C ARG A 428 18.04 30.27 46.68
N SER A 429 18.49 30.61 45.47
CA SER A 429 17.75 30.34 44.23
C SER A 429 17.60 28.84 43.97
N GLU A 430 18.64 28.05 44.22
CA GLU A 430 18.61 26.59 44.05
C GLU A 430 17.67 25.93 45.05
N ILE A 431 17.66 26.38 46.31
CA ILE A 431 16.69 25.91 47.32
C ILE A 431 15.24 26.20 46.89
N ARG A 432 14.99 27.33 46.21
CA ARG A 432 13.65 27.67 45.68
C ARG A 432 13.25 26.71 44.56
N ILE A 433 14.16 26.40 43.62
CA ILE A 433 13.92 25.42 42.54
C ILE A 433 13.62 24.04 43.14
N LEU A 434 14.41 23.59 44.11
CA LEU A 434 14.19 22.31 44.79
C LEU A 434 12.83 22.24 45.50
N ARG A 435 12.35 23.34 46.10
CA ARG A 435 11.00 23.39 46.72
C ARG A 435 9.90 23.17 45.68
N ASN A 436 10.02 23.76 44.50
CA ASN A 436 9.05 23.59 43.42
C ASN A 436 9.04 22.13 42.93
N GLN A 437 10.21 21.55 42.67
CA GLN A 437 10.34 20.13 42.28
C GLN A 437 9.76 19.18 43.34
N ILE A 438 10.03 19.42 44.62
CA ILE A 438 9.44 18.65 45.73
C ILE A 438 7.91 18.77 45.73
N SER A 439 7.36 19.96 45.50
CA SER A 439 5.91 20.20 45.44
C SER A 439 5.25 19.42 44.29
N GLU A 440 5.86 19.44 43.10
CA GLU A 440 5.38 18.68 41.93
C GLU A 440 5.42 17.17 42.16
N ILE A 441 6.51 16.66 42.73
CA ILE A 441 6.64 15.22 43.06
C ILE A 441 5.59 14.82 44.10
N LYS A 442 5.35 15.65 45.13
CA LYS A 442 4.29 15.39 46.12
C LYS A 442 2.90 15.35 45.49
N LYS A 443 2.59 16.24 44.54
CA LYS A 443 1.34 16.18 43.76
C LYS A 443 1.26 14.88 42.95
N SER A 444 2.34 14.49 42.30
CA SER A 444 2.42 13.24 41.52
C SER A 444 2.21 11.99 42.39
N ILE A 445 2.82 11.93 43.58
CA ILE A 445 2.56 10.87 44.58
C ILE A 445 1.08 10.85 44.99
N LYS A 446 0.48 12.01 45.26
CA LYS A 446 -0.94 12.11 45.63
C LYS A 446 -1.86 11.58 44.52
N MET A 447 -1.55 11.89 43.26
CA MET A 447 -2.31 11.37 42.11
C MET A 447 -2.14 9.86 41.95
N ALA A 448 -0.92 9.34 42.11
CA ALA A 448 -0.67 7.90 42.06
C ALA A 448 -1.42 7.14 43.17
N ASN A 449 -1.41 7.66 44.41
CA ASN A 449 -2.21 7.10 45.50
C ASN A 449 -3.71 7.11 45.18
N ARG A 450 -4.28 8.24 44.74
CA ARG A 450 -5.70 8.30 44.35
C ARG A 450 -6.08 7.25 43.31
N LYS A 451 -5.20 7.00 42.33
CA LYS A 451 -5.43 5.99 41.30
C LYS A 451 -5.34 4.56 41.88
N LEU A 452 -4.46 4.33 42.84
CA LEU A 452 -4.40 3.05 43.57
C LEU A 452 -5.61 2.85 44.48
N ASP A 453 -6.08 3.91 45.15
CA ASP A 453 -7.27 3.90 46.00
C ASP A 453 -8.52 3.56 45.16
N SER A 454 -8.62 4.08 43.92
CA SER A 454 -9.70 3.69 43.00
C SER A 454 -9.70 2.21 42.60
N TYR A 455 -8.57 1.51 42.80
CA TYR A 455 -8.48 0.06 42.62
C TYR A 455 -8.56 -0.72 43.95
N GLY A 456 -8.79 -0.05 45.08
CA GLY A 456 -8.81 -0.66 46.42
C GLY A 456 -7.42 -1.08 46.95
N ILE A 457 -6.34 -0.44 46.46
CA ILE A 457 -4.95 -0.82 46.80
C ILE A 457 -4.36 0.19 47.81
N GLU A 458 -4.66 -0.01 49.08
CA GLU A 458 -4.36 0.97 50.13
C GLU A 458 -2.97 0.79 50.78
N ASN A 459 -2.57 -0.46 51.08
CA ASN A 459 -1.36 -0.75 51.86
C ASN A 459 -0.15 -1.15 50.98
N GLN A 460 1.04 -1.20 51.60
CA GLN A 460 2.29 -1.52 50.92
C GLN A 460 2.35 -2.99 50.47
N ASP A 461 1.84 -3.92 51.29
CA ASP A 461 1.85 -5.36 51.00
C ASP A 461 1.04 -5.70 49.75
N SER A 462 -0.15 -5.11 49.58
CA SER A 462 -0.98 -5.26 48.39
C SER A 462 -0.28 -4.73 47.13
N ARG A 463 0.48 -3.63 47.25
CA ARG A 463 1.24 -3.07 46.13
C ARG A 463 2.38 -3.98 45.72
N ASP A 464 3.11 -4.52 46.68
CA ASP A 464 4.23 -5.43 46.43
C ASP A 464 3.74 -6.77 45.86
N MET A 465 2.60 -7.27 46.34
CA MET A 465 1.96 -8.47 45.79
C MET A 465 1.50 -8.27 44.33
N ILE A 466 0.84 -7.16 44.02
CA ILE A 466 0.40 -6.84 42.65
C ILE A 466 1.61 -6.68 41.72
N LYS A 467 2.64 -5.97 42.17
CA LYS A 467 3.89 -5.81 41.42
C LYS A 467 4.55 -7.17 41.16
N ALA A 468 4.67 -8.02 42.18
CA ALA A 468 5.31 -9.33 42.05
C ALA A 468 4.52 -10.26 41.11
N SER A 469 3.20 -10.33 41.29
CA SER A 469 2.30 -11.12 40.44
C SER A 469 2.33 -10.65 38.98
N PHE A 470 2.25 -9.34 38.73
CA PHE A 470 2.32 -8.79 37.38
C PHE A 470 3.67 -9.07 36.71
N LEU A 471 4.78 -8.87 37.42
CA LEU A 471 6.11 -9.14 36.86
C LEU A 471 6.43 -10.63 36.71
N HIS A 472 5.77 -11.51 37.47
CA HIS A 472 5.85 -12.95 37.27
C HIS A 472 5.18 -13.36 35.96
N ASN A 473 3.97 -12.86 35.71
CA ASN A 473 3.20 -13.17 34.50
C ASN A 473 3.77 -12.45 33.26
N TYR A 474 4.36 -11.26 33.43
CA TYR A 474 4.89 -10.44 32.34
C TYR A 474 6.31 -9.89 32.63
N PRO A 475 7.34 -10.75 32.64
CA PRO A 475 8.70 -10.37 33.03
C PRO A 475 9.33 -9.27 32.18
N LYS A 476 8.91 -9.15 30.91
CA LYS A 476 9.40 -8.16 29.94
C LYS A 476 9.27 -6.72 30.46
N TYR A 477 8.25 -6.43 31.28
CA TYR A 477 7.97 -5.10 31.80
C TYR A 477 8.89 -4.66 32.94
N GLY A 478 9.60 -5.59 33.58
CA GLY A 478 10.54 -5.26 34.67
C GLY A 478 11.71 -4.37 34.23
N ARG A 479 12.04 -4.35 32.94
CA ARG A 479 13.14 -3.54 32.36
C ARG A 479 12.67 -2.23 31.75
N TYR A 480 11.36 -2.00 31.66
CA TYR A 480 10.82 -0.86 30.92
C TYR A 480 10.80 0.39 31.80
N LYS A 481 11.17 1.51 31.19
CA LYS A 481 10.97 2.83 31.80
C LYS A 481 9.49 3.19 31.76
N GLN A 482 9.08 4.09 32.65
CA GLN A 482 7.68 4.49 32.82
C GLN A 482 7.00 4.93 31.52
N GLU A 483 7.65 5.78 30.71
CA GLU A 483 7.11 6.24 29.42
C GLU A 483 6.84 5.07 28.45
N LYS A 484 7.73 4.08 28.43
CA LYS A 484 7.56 2.89 27.59
C LYS A 484 6.37 2.03 28.07
N LEU A 485 6.16 1.93 29.37
CA LEU A 485 5.00 1.24 29.95
C LEU A 485 3.68 1.98 29.66
N GLU A 486 3.69 3.32 29.68
CA GLU A 486 2.52 4.13 29.32
C GLU A 486 2.16 3.96 27.84
N ASN A 487 3.16 3.97 26.96
CA ASN A 487 2.96 3.69 25.53
C ASN A 487 2.44 2.28 25.29
N GLU A 488 2.99 1.29 26.01
CA GLU A 488 2.51 -0.08 25.90
C GLU A 488 1.05 -0.23 26.33
N LEU A 489 0.64 0.41 27.43
CA LEU A 489 -0.75 0.40 27.87
C LEU A 489 -1.67 1.00 26.79
N ALA A 490 -1.24 2.07 26.13
CA ALA A 490 -1.97 2.64 25.00
C ALA A 490 -2.07 1.65 23.82
N THR A 491 -0.98 0.96 23.48
CA THR A 491 -0.96 -0.07 22.43
C THR A 491 -1.88 -1.25 22.75
N LEU A 492 -1.88 -1.74 24.00
CA LEU A 492 -2.79 -2.79 24.46
C LEU A 492 -4.25 -2.31 24.38
N THR A 493 -4.54 -1.07 24.78
CA THR A 493 -5.89 -0.49 24.70
C THR A 493 -6.38 -0.39 23.25
N ILE A 494 -5.53 0.04 22.32
CA ILE A 494 -5.84 0.05 20.88
C ILE A 494 -6.09 -1.38 20.37
N SER A 495 -5.29 -2.34 20.83
CA SER A 495 -5.44 -3.74 20.46
C SER A 495 -6.77 -4.32 20.94
N ILE A 496 -7.19 -4.02 22.17
CA ILE A 496 -8.51 -4.41 22.73
C ILE A 496 -9.64 -3.89 21.85
N ASN A 497 -9.64 -2.57 21.56
CA ASN A 497 -10.67 -1.96 20.71
C ASN A 497 -10.71 -2.55 19.29
N THR A 498 -9.55 -2.91 18.75
CA THR A 498 -9.44 -3.55 17.44
C THR A 498 -10.04 -4.95 17.47
N ILE A 499 -9.71 -5.76 18.49
CA ILE A 499 -10.26 -7.10 18.66
C ILE A 499 -11.78 -7.06 18.86
N GLU A 500 -12.30 -6.11 19.64
CA GLU A 500 -13.75 -5.94 19.80
C GLU A 500 -14.45 -5.60 18.49
N LYS A 501 -13.85 -4.70 17.69
CA LYS A 501 -14.37 -4.36 16.36
C LYS A 501 -14.39 -5.59 15.46
N ASP A 502 -13.29 -6.33 15.39
CA ASP A 502 -13.17 -7.54 14.58
C ASP A 502 -14.21 -8.61 15.00
N LYS A 503 -14.46 -8.75 16.32
CA LYS A 503 -15.49 -9.64 16.86
C LYS A 503 -16.89 -9.22 16.39
N ARG A 504 -17.24 -7.93 16.47
CA ARG A 504 -18.53 -7.43 15.98
C ARG A 504 -18.69 -7.66 14.48
N ASP A 505 -17.64 -7.40 13.70
CA ASP A 505 -17.65 -7.63 12.24
C ASP A 505 -17.88 -9.11 11.91
N ILE A 506 -17.28 -10.03 12.67
CA ILE A 506 -17.53 -11.48 12.53
C ILE A 506 -18.95 -11.85 12.93
N GLU A 507 -19.49 -11.27 14.00
CA GLU A 507 -20.89 -11.52 14.44
C GLU A 507 -21.90 -11.08 13.37
N ILE A 508 -21.70 -9.90 12.78
CA ILE A 508 -22.53 -9.41 11.66
C ILE A 508 -22.45 -10.38 10.48
N LYS A 509 -21.25 -10.86 10.13
CA LYS A 509 -21.07 -11.84 9.05
C LYS A 509 -21.78 -13.16 9.35
N ILE A 510 -21.70 -13.66 10.59
CA ILE A 510 -22.41 -14.89 10.99
C ILE A 510 -23.92 -14.68 10.88
N GLN A 511 -24.46 -13.56 11.36
CA GLN A 511 -25.89 -13.26 11.25
C GLN A 511 -26.37 -13.19 9.80
N ALA A 512 -25.63 -12.50 8.93
CA ALA A 512 -25.94 -12.42 7.50
C ALA A 512 -25.96 -13.81 6.84
N ARG A 513 -25.01 -14.70 7.19
CA ARG A 513 -24.98 -16.08 6.69
C ARG A 513 -26.09 -16.96 7.26
N LYS A 514 -26.53 -16.73 8.49
CA LYS A 514 -27.71 -17.41 9.04
C LYS A 514 -28.99 -17.01 8.31
N HIS A 515 -29.16 -15.72 8.03
CA HIS A 515 -30.29 -15.24 7.21
C HIS A 515 -30.24 -15.84 5.80
N GLU A 516 -29.05 -15.97 5.20
CA GLU A 516 -28.90 -16.66 3.90
C GLU A 516 -29.34 -18.12 3.97
N ILE A 517 -29.04 -18.84 5.06
CA ILE A 517 -29.54 -20.22 5.25
C ILE A 517 -31.07 -20.23 5.38
N GLU A 518 -31.66 -19.34 6.18
CA GLU A 518 -33.12 -19.23 6.33
C GLU A 518 -33.81 -18.95 4.98
N ASP A 519 -33.23 -18.09 4.14
CA ASP A 519 -33.72 -17.81 2.78
C ASP A 519 -33.58 -19.02 1.84
N LEU A 520 -32.54 -19.83 2.00
CA LEU A 520 -32.28 -21.03 1.19
C LEU A 520 -33.16 -22.22 1.61
N GLU A 521 -33.46 -22.36 2.90
CA GLU A 521 -34.34 -23.41 3.43
C GLU A 521 -35.77 -23.29 2.89
N GLY A 522 -36.19 -22.09 2.49
CA GLY A 522 -37.48 -21.83 1.86
C GLY A 522 -37.56 -22.14 0.37
N LYS A 523 -36.46 -22.60 -0.27
CA LYS A 523 -36.41 -22.90 -1.70
C LYS A 523 -36.50 -24.39 -1.97
N ASP A 524 -37.27 -24.75 -2.99
CA ASP A 524 -37.33 -26.13 -3.49
C ASP A 524 -36.02 -26.51 -4.20
N ARG A 525 -35.65 -27.79 -4.09
CA ARG A 525 -34.50 -28.35 -4.82
C ARG A 525 -34.83 -28.49 -6.29
N ASP A 526 -33.79 -28.38 -7.12
CA ASP A 526 -33.89 -28.69 -8.54
C ASP A 526 -34.13 -30.20 -8.74
N GLU A 527 -34.93 -30.56 -9.73
CA GLU A 527 -35.29 -31.96 -10.04
C GLU A 527 -34.08 -32.80 -10.48
N PHE A 528 -33.00 -32.16 -10.97
CA PHE A 528 -31.78 -32.80 -11.43
C PHE A 528 -30.64 -32.80 -10.42
N ALA A 529 -30.86 -32.28 -9.20
CA ALA A 529 -29.81 -32.11 -8.19
C ALA A 529 -29.01 -33.40 -7.90
N ASP A 530 -29.70 -34.54 -7.81
CA ASP A 530 -29.06 -35.83 -7.52
C ASP A 530 -28.31 -36.42 -8.74
N SER A 531 -28.45 -35.80 -9.92
CA SER A 531 -27.79 -36.22 -11.17
C SER A 531 -26.71 -35.24 -11.65
N LYS A 532 -26.32 -34.24 -10.85
CA LYS A 532 -25.33 -33.21 -11.22
C LYS A 532 -24.04 -33.79 -11.82
N GLU A 533 -23.42 -34.76 -11.15
CA GLU A 533 -22.18 -35.39 -11.62
C GLU A 533 -22.35 -36.07 -13.00
N LYS A 534 -23.53 -36.62 -13.28
CA LYS A 534 -23.84 -37.21 -14.59
C LYS A 534 -23.99 -36.12 -15.66
N ILE A 535 -24.61 -35.00 -15.31
CA ILE A 535 -24.83 -33.85 -16.21
C ILE A 535 -23.49 -33.20 -16.56
N GLU A 536 -22.60 -33.00 -15.59
CA GLU A 536 -21.24 -32.49 -15.80
C GLU A 536 -20.41 -33.42 -16.72
N LYS A 537 -20.55 -34.74 -16.58
CA LYS A 537 -19.90 -35.69 -17.50
C LYS A 537 -20.44 -35.55 -18.94
N ILE A 538 -21.74 -35.33 -19.09
CA ILE A 538 -22.35 -35.11 -20.42
C ILE A 538 -21.84 -33.79 -21.01
N GLU A 539 -21.76 -32.72 -20.21
CA GLU A 539 -21.21 -31.43 -20.64
C GLU A 539 -19.78 -31.58 -21.17
N SER A 540 -18.93 -32.30 -20.43
CA SER A 540 -17.54 -32.54 -20.83
C SER A 540 -17.44 -33.30 -22.15
N ILE A 541 -18.27 -34.33 -22.34
CA ILE A 541 -18.34 -35.08 -23.60
C ILE A 541 -18.79 -34.18 -24.75
N LEU A 542 -19.81 -33.34 -24.54
CA LEU A 542 -20.29 -32.40 -25.56
C LEU A 542 -19.24 -31.36 -25.91
N HIS A 543 -18.49 -30.88 -24.93
CA HIS A 543 -17.39 -29.94 -25.14
C HIS A 543 -16.29 -30.56 -26.02
N ASP A 544 -15.84 -31.78 -25.72
CA ASP A 544 -14.84 -32.49 -26.52
C ASP A 544 -15.34 -32.75 -27.95
N LEU A 545 -16.59 -33.22 -28.10
CA LEU A 545 -17.19 -33.45 -29.42
C LEU A 545 -17.29 -32.15 -30.25
N LYS A 546 -17.74 -31.06 -29.63
CA LYS A 546 -17.81 -29.75 -30.26
C LYS A 546 -16.44 -29.29 -30.71
N PHE A 547 -15.44 -29.38 -29.83
CA PHE A 547 -14.07 -28.97 -30.14
C PHE A 547 -13.52 -29.73 -31.35
N ARG A 548 -13.69 -31.07 -31.39
CA ARG A 548 -13.26 -31.90 -32.52
C ARG A 548 -13.97 -31.55 -33.82
N LEU A 549 -15.29 -31.35 -33.79
CA LEU A 549 -16.07 -31.05 -35.00
C LEU A 549 -15.76 -29.65 -35.55
N GLU A 550 -15.80 -28.62 -34.71
CA GLU A 550 -15.67 -27.23 -35.14
C GLU A 550 -14.22 -26.84 -35.43
N ASN A 551 -13.26 -27.38 -34.66
CA ASN A 551 -11.86 -27.01 -34.81
C ASN A 551 -11.09 -28.05 -35.60
N GLU A 552 -11.09 -29.32 -35.22
CA GLU A 552 -10.19 -30.30 -35.85
C GLU A 552 -10.64 -30.66 -37.27
N LEU A 553 -11.91 -31.03 -37.46
CA LEU A 553 -12.39 -31.48 -38.78
C LEU A 553 -12.54 -30.35 -39.81
N ILE A 554 -13.01 -29.17 -39.40
CA ILE A 554 -13.11 -28.03 -40.33
C ILE A 554 -11.70 -27.59 -40.74
N ASN A 555 -10.77 -27.44 -39.80
CA ASN A 555 -9.39 -27.08 -40.13
C ASN A 555 -8.75 -28.13 -41.04
N TYR A 556 -9.02 -29.42 -40.83
CA TYR A 556 -8.55 -30.50 -41.71
C TYR A 556 -9.03 -30.29 -43.16
N LEU A 557 -10.33 -30.02 -43.35
CA LEU A 557 -10.91 -29.80 -44.69
C LEU A 557 -10.50 -28.46 -45.32
N GLU A 558 -10.05 -27.47 -44.54
CA GLU A 558 -9.57 -26.17 -45.01
C GLU A 558 -8.09 -26.17 -45.41
N ARG A 559 -7.24 -26.87 -44.65
CA ARG A 559 -5.79 -26.88 -44.89
C ARG A 559 -5.39 -27.52 -46.22
N GLN A 560 -6.16 -28.49 -46.74
CA GLN A 560 -5.80 -29.29 -47.93
C GLN A 560 -4.37 -29.88 -47.88
N GLU A 561 -3.82 -30.08 -46.68
CA GLU A 561 -2.47 -30.61 -46.47
C GLU A 561 -2.53 -32.12 -46.14
N LEU A 562 -1.39 -32.80 -46.31
CA LEU A 562 -1.26 -34.20 -45.91
C LEU A 562 -1.40 -34.32 -44.38
N PRO A 563 -2.05 -35.37 -43.88
CA PRO A 563 -2.42 -35.47 -42.47
C PRO A 563 -1.20 -35.52 -41.55
N ASN A 564 -1.41 -35.10 -40.30
CA ASN A 564 -0.47 -35.41 -39.24
C ASN A 564 -0.55 -36.91 -38.94
N GLU A 565 0.45 -37.70 -39.34
CA GLU A 565 0.42 -39.17 -39.22
C GLU A 565 0.25 -39.68 -37.77
N ASN A 566 0.42 -38.81 -36.78
CA ASN A 566 0.26 -39.11 -35.36
C ASN A 566 -1.18 -38.96 -34.84
N ASP A 567 -2.12 -38.41 -35.62
CA ASP A 567 -3.52 -38.25 -35.19
C ASP A 567 -4.43 -39.39 -35.72
N ASN A 568 -4.77 -40.32 -34.81
CA ASN A 568 -5.66 -41.43 -35.13
C ASN A 568 -7.10 -41.00 -35.47
N PHE A 569 -7.57 -39.86 -34.96
CA PHE A 569 -8.93 -39.36 -35.21
C PHE A 569 -9.02 -38.79 -36.63
N GLU A 570 -8.09 -37.91 -37.01
CA GLU A 570 -8.00 -37.34 -38.36
C GLU A 570 -7.85 -38.44 -39.42
N LYS A 571 -7.03 -39.46 -39.13
CA LYS A 571 -6.83 -40.62 -40.00
C LYS A 571 -8.12 -41.41 -40.23
N ASN A 572 -8.87 -41.69 -39.17
CA ASN A 572 -10.15 -42.40 -39.27
C ASN A 572 -11.18 -41.57 -40.03
N PHE A 573 -11.28 -40.27 -39.72
CA PHE A 573 -12.18 -39.36 -40.44
C PHE A 573 -11.86 -39.31 -41.94
N ARG A 574 -10.59 -39.16 -42.31
CA ARG A 574 -10.14 -39.20 -43.71
C ARG A 574 -10.57 -40.48 -44.40
N GLU A 575 -10.33 -41.63 -43.78
CA GLU A 575 -10.71 -42.93 -44.35
C GLU A 575 -12.22 -43.01 -44.59
N GLN A 576 -13.03 -42.57 -43.64
CA GLN A 576 -14.49 -42.53 -43.80
C GLN A 576 -14.91 -41.54 -44.89
N LEU A 577 -14.26 -40.38 -44.99
CA LEU A 577 -14.52 -39.40 -46.05
C LEU A 577 -14.18 -39.98 -47.43
N GLN A 578 -13.05 -40.66 -47.59
CA GLN A 578 -12.66 -41.29 -48.86
C GLN A 578 -13.64 -42.39 -49.28
N ILE A 579 -14.16 -43.17 -48.33
CA ILE A 579 -15.20 -44.17 -48.55
C ILE A 579 -16.53 -43.49 -48.91
N PHE A 580 -16.89 -42.42 -48.22
CA PHE A 580 -18.10 -41.65 -48.49
C PHE A 580 -18.09 -41.06 -49.90
N LEU A 581 -16.97 -40.48 -50.33
CA LEU A 581 -16.78 -39.99 -51.69
C LEU A 581 -16.89 -41.13 -52.71
N ALA A 582 -16.30 -42.30 -52.45
CA ALA A 582 -16.41 -43.47 -53.31
C ALA A 582 -17.87 -43.97 -53.42
N LYS A 583 -18.67 -43.91 -52.36
CA LYS A 583 -20.11 -44.23 -52.44
C LYS A 583 -20.88 -43.29 -53.36
N LYS A 584 -20.43 -42.04 -53.50
CA LYS A 584 -21.03 -41.05 -54.42
C LYS A 584 -20.55 -41.20 -55.86
N ILE A 585 -19.43 -41.89 -56.09
CA ILE A 585 -18.86 -42.21 -57.41
C ILE A 585 -18.37 -43.68 -57.39
N PRO A 586 -19.29 -44.65 -57.46
CA PRO A 586 -19.00 -46.06 -57.16
C PRO A 586 -18.18 -46.78 -58.24
N GLU A 587 -18.18 -46.29 -59.49
CA GLU A 587 -17.49 -46.94 -60.60
C GLU A 587 -16.80 -45.92 -61.51
N ILE A 588 -15.65 -46.31 -62.06
CA ILE A 588 -14.86 -45.54 -63.03
C ILE A 588 -14.49 -46.39 -64.27
N PRO A 589 -14.88 -46.01 -65.49
CA PRO A 589 -14.44 -46.66 -66.74
C PRO A 589 -12.98 -46.35 -67.13
N VAL A 590 -12.15 -47.39 -67.28
CA VAL A 590 -10.73 -47.29 -67.63
C VAL A 590 -10.44 -48.06 -68.93
N LYS A 591 -9.60 -47.49 -69.82
CA LYS A 591 -9.12 -48.21 -71.02
C LYS A 591 -7.81 -48.91 -70.71
N GLU A 592 -7.80 -50.23 -70.88
CA GLU A 592 -6.60 -51.06 -70.74
C GLU A 592 -6.54 -52.02 -71.93
N GLY A 593 -5.45 -51.95 -72.71
CA GLY A 593 -5.26 -52.81 -73.89
C GLY A 593 -6.32 -52.67 -75.00
N GLY A 594 -6.97 -51.50 -75.12
CA GLY A 594 -8.00 -51.25 -76.14
C GLY A 594 -9.42 -51.72 -75.76
N LYS A 595 -9.60 -52.33 -74.59
CA LYS A 595 -10.92 -52.66 -74.01
C LYS A 595 -11.25 -51.72 -72.85
N GLU A 596 -12.53 -51.38 -72.69
CA GLU A 596 -13.02 -50.61 -71.54
C GLU A 596 -13.45 -51.55 -70.41
N LEU A 597 -12.95 -51.28 -69.21
CA LEU A 597 -13.30 -51.97 -67.97
C LEU A 597 -13.92 -50.95 -67.01
N LYS A 598 -15.12 -51.24 -66.48
CA LYS A 598 -15.69 -50.51 -65.34
C LYS A 598 -15.01 -51.03 -64.08
N LEU A 599 -14.22 -50.18 -63.42
CA LEU A 599 -13.57 -50.53 -62.15
C LEU A 599 -14.38 -49.94 -60.99
N LYS A 600 -14.71 -50.78 -60.01
CA LYS A 600 -15.38 -50.33 -58.79
C LYS A 600 -14.41 -49.55 -57.92
N VAL A 601 -14.84 -48.38 -57.46
CA VAL A 601 -14.06 -47.49 -56.61
C VAL A 601 -14.30 -47.85 -55.15
N LYS A 602 -13.22 -48.19 -54.45
CA LYS A 602 -13.21 -48.48 -53.01
C LYS A 602 -13.04 -47.21 -52.19
N LYS A 603 -12.14 -46.31 -52.63
CA LYS A 603 -11.80 -45.04 -51.95
C LYS A 603 -11.45 -43.95 -52.97
N ILE A 604 -11.81 -42.71 -52.67
CA ILE A 604 -11.38 -41.54 -53.45
C ILE A 604 -10.50 -40.66 -52.59
N ASP A 605 -9.21 -40.60 -52.90
CA ASP A 605 -8.25 -39.73 -52.21
C ASP A 605 -8.19 -38.37 -52.91
N TYR A 606 -9.08 -37.47 -52.51
CA TYR A 606 -9.22 -36.15 -53.11
C TYR A 606 -7.94 -35.31 -53.02
N LEU A 607 -7.21 -35.37 -51.89
CA LEU A 607 -5.98 -34.58 -51.67
C LEU A 607 -4.86 -35.01 -52.62
N ASN A 608 -4.66 -36.32 -52.77
CA ASN A 608 -3.64 -36.86 -53.68
C ASN A 608 -4.15 -37.03 -55.12
N LYS A 609 -5.43 -36.71 -55.40
CA LYS A 609 -6.08 -36.83 -56.72
C LYS A 609 -6.03 -38.25 -57.29
N LEU A 610 -6.37 -39.24 -56.45
CA LEU A 610 -6.35 -40.66 -56.80
C LEU A 610 -7.71 -41.33 -56.59
N PHE A 611 -8.12 -42.12 -57.56
CA PHE A 611 -9.10 -43.18 -57.34
C PHE A 611 -8.37 -44.45 -56.90
N ILE A 612 -8.91 -45.13 -55.89
CA ILE A 612 -8.42 -46.42 -55.41
C ILE A 612 -9.56 -47.41 -55.61
N THR A 613 -9.34 -48.42 -56.44
CA THR A 613 -10.36 -49.40 -56.81
C THR A 613 -10.42 -50.57 -55.82
N GLU A 614 -11.40 -51.46 -55.96
CA GLU A 614 -11.53 -52.66 -55.12
C GLU A 614 -10.32 -53.61 -55.21
N ASP A 615 -9.64 -53.65 -56.36
CA ASP A 615 -8.38 -54.35 -56.61
C ASP A 615 -7.12 -53.54 -56.21
N ASP A 616 -7.31 -52.47 -55.43
CA ASP A 616 -6.27 -51.56 -54.93
C ASP A 616 -5.43 -50.87 -56.03
N LYS A 617 -5.94 -50.81 -57.27
CA LYS A 617 -5.35 -50.05 -58.37
C LYS A 617 -5.52 -48.56 -58.12
N LYS A 618 -4.42 -47.81 -58.26
CA LYS A 618 -4.39 -46.35 -58.09
C LYS A 618 -4.44 -45.66 -59.45
N ILE A 619 -5.43 -44.80 -59.64
CA ILE A 619 -5.69 -44.12 -60.91
C ILE A 619 -5.69 -42.62 -60.68
N ASP A 620 -4.77 -41.92 -61.36
CA ASP A 620 -4.63 -40.48 -61.25
C ASP A 620 -5.77 -39.77 -61.98
N PHE A 621 -6.34 -38.74 -61.36
CA PHE A 621 -7.41 -37.93 -61.96
C PHE A 621 -7.03 -37.38 -63.35
N ARG A 622 -5.74 -37.14 -63.62
CA ARG A 622 -5.23 -36.63 -64.91
C ARG A 622 -5.27 -37.65 -66.05
N GLN A 623 -5.35 -38.94 -65.74
CA GLN A 623 -5.44 -40.02 -66.75
C GLN A 623 -6.86 -40.16 -67.33
N TYR A 624 -7.79 -39.31 -66.86
CA TYR A 624 -9.17 -39.25 -67.31
C TYR A 624 -9.38 -38.11 -68.34
N GLY A 625 -9.59 -38.47 -69.61
CA GLY A 625 -9.76 -37.50 -70.72
C GLY A 625 -11.12 -36.77 -70.72
N SER A 626 -11.12 -35.51 -71.17
CA SER A 626 -12.23 -34.54 -71.03
C SER A 626 -13.64 -35.05 -71.39
N GLY A 627 -13.82 -35.80 -72.48
CA GLY A 627 -15.15 -36.32 -72.88
C GLY A 627 -15.73 -37.40 -71.95
N ARG A 628 -14.88 -38.22 -71.33
CA ARG A 628 -15.29 -39.27 -70.37
C ARG A 628 -15.53 -38.72 -68.97
N THR A 629 -14.69 -37.75 -68.63
CA THR A 629 -14.77 -36.91 -67.44
C THR A 629 -16.13 -36.21 -67.44
N SER A 630 -16.58 -35.64 -68.56
CA SER A 630 -17.94 -35.11 -68.71
C SER A 630 -19.05 -36.17 -68.57
N SER A 631 -18.94 -37.31 -69.27
CA SER A 631 -19.94 -38.39 -69.19
C SER A 631 -20.18 -38.90 -67.76
N LEU A 632 -19.13 -39.09 -66.96
CA LEU A 632 -19.26 -39.45 -65.53
C LEU A 632 -19.87 -38.34 -64.68
N GLY A 633 -19.52 -37.09 -64.96
CA GLY A 633 -20.13 -35.92 -64.32
C GLY A 633 -21.64 -35.95 -64.50
N TYR A 634 -22.10 -36.16 -65.74
CA TYR A 634 -23.53 -36.27 -66.04
C TYR A 634 -24.16 -37.54 -65.47
N GLN A 635 -23.51 -38.70 -65.56
CA GLN A 635 -24.01 -39.94 -64.98
C GLN A 635 -24.20 -39.82 -63.47
N SER A 636 -23.25 -39.20 -62.77
CA SER A 636 -23.40 -38.90 -61.33
C SER A 636 -24.54 -37.91 -61.07
N THR A 637 -24.80 -36.95 -61.95
CA THR A 637 -25.93 -36.01 -61.80
C THR A 637 -27.25 -36.75 -61.93
N ILE A 638 -27.36 -37.62 -62.93
CA ILE A 638 -28.53 -38.43 -63.20
C ILE A 638 -28.79 -39.43 -62.06
N ASN A 639 -27.75 -40.08 -61.54
CA ASN A 639 -27.90 -41.03 -60.43
C ASN A 639 -28.24 -40.38 -59.08
N ASN A 640 -28.04 -39.06 -58.94
CA ASN A 640 -28.33 -38.30 -57.72
C ASN A 640 -29.53 -37.36 -57.89
N LEU A 641 -30.39 -37.59 -58.88
CA LEU A 641 -31.65 -36.85 -59.00
C LEU A 641 -32.49 -37.04 -57.75
N ASN A 642 -33.21 -35.99 -57.36
CA ASN A 642 -34.01 -36.01 -56.13
C ASN A 642 -35.20 -36.99 -56.31
N PRO A 643 -35.30 -38.08 -55.53
CA PRO A 643 -36.38 -39.05 -55.69
C PRO A 643 -37.75 -38.49 -55.29
N GLU A 644 -37.81 -37.37 -54.56
CA GLU A 644 -39.06 -36.72 -54.14
C GLU A 644 -39.63 -35.76 -55.20
N LYS A 645 -38.91 -35.50 -56.31
CA LYS A 645 -39.30 -34.52 -57.34
C LYS A 645 -39.18 -35.08 -58.76
N LEU A 646 -40.00 -34.51 -59.65
CA LEU A 646 -39.95 -34.78 -61.08
C LEU A 646 -38.84 -33.97 -61.75
N SER A 647 -37.80 -34.64 -62.22
CA SER A 647 -36.57 -33.99 -62.72
C SER A 647 -36.61 -33.71 -64.22
N ILE A 648 -36.21 -32.51 -64.65
CA ILE A 648 -36.01 -32.12 -66.05
C ILE A 648 -34.51 -31.97 -66.31
N LEU A 649 -33.96 -32.76 -67.24
CA LEU A 649 -32.54 -32.81 -67.56
C LEU A 649 -32.25 -32.13 -68.90
N LEU A 650 -31.43 -31.08 -68.91
CA LEU A 650 -31.01 -30.38 -70.11
C LEU A 650 -29.49 -30.38 -70.18
N LEU A 651 -28.91 -30.98 -71.21
CA LEU A 651 -27.46 -31.04 -71.40
C LEU A 651 -27.09 -30.43 -72.75
N ASP A 652 -26.38 -29.29 -72.72
CA ASP A 652 -25.96 -28.56 -73.91
C ASP A 652 -24.49 -28.83 -74.26
N GLU A 653 -24.17 -28.83 -75.56
CA GLU A 653 -22.84 -29.09 -76.12
C GLU A 653 -22.10 -30.30 -75.53
N ALA A 654 -22.78 -31.45 -75.40
CA ALA A 654 -22.15 -32.68 -74.93
C ALA A 654 -21.07 -33.15 -75.94
N LEU A 655 -19.79 -32.90 -75.64
CA LEU A 655 -18.63 -33.39 -76.38
C LEU A 655 -18.40 -34.89 -76.08
N MET A 656 -19.38 -35.73 -76.43
CA MET A 656 -19.37 -37.17 -76.21
C MET A 656 -19.44 -37.93 -77.52
N ASP A 657 -18.53 -38.89 -77.68
CA ASP A 657 -18.68 -39.95 -78.68
C ASP A 657 -19.79 -40.93 -78.27
N ASP A 658 -20.26 -41.74 -79.22
CA ASP A 658 -21.33 -42.74 -78.99
C ASP A 658 -21.00 -43.70 -77.84
N ILE A 659 -19.70 -43.96 -77.66
CA ILE A 659 -19.15 -44.83 -76.62
C ILE A 659 -19.36 -44.19 -75.23
N SER A 660 -19.06 -42.90 -75.07
CA SER A 660 -19.25 -42.18 -73.81
C SER A 660 -20.72 -41.90 -73.50
N LEU A 661 -21.62 -41.98 -74.48
CA LEU A 661 -23.05 -41.74 -74.33
C LEU A 661 -23.81 -42.98 -73.86
N ALA A 662 -23.29 -44.19 -74.06
CA ALA A 662 -23.95 -45.44 -73.68
C ALA A 662 -24.22 -45.58 -72.16
N PRO A 663 -23.27 -45.30 -71.23
CA PRO A 663 -23.54 -45.35 -69.79
C PRO A 663 -24.58 -44.32 -69.34
N LEU A 664 -24.65 -43.20 -70.07
CA LEU A 664 -25.62 -42.16 -69.81
C LEU A 664 -27.02 -42.59 -70.24
N ARG A 665 -27.16 -43.24 -71.40
CA ARG A 665 -28.41 -43.86 -71.85
C ARG A 665 -28.93 -44.84 -70.81
N GLU A 666 -28.07 -45.69 -70.25
CA GLU A 666 -28.44 -46.63 -69.17
C GLU A 666 -29.00 -45.90 -67.94
N ALA A 667 -28.27 -44.91 -67.42
CA ALA A 667 -28.69 -44.16 -66.24
C ALA A 667 -29.98 -43.36 -66.46
N ILE A 668 -30.13 -42.76 -67.65
CA ILE A 668 -31.34 -42.01 -68.04
C ILE A 668 -32.55 -42.95 -68.10
N ASN A 669 -32.39 -44.14 -68.69
CA ASN A 669 -33.45 -45.14 -68.79
C ASN A 669 -33.86 -45.67 -67.43
N GLU A 670 -32.90 -45.90 -66.53
CA GLU A 670 -33.19 -46.29 -65.15
C GLU A 670 -34.01 -45.21 -64.41
N GLN A 671 -33.56 -43.95 -64.42
CA GLN A 671 -34.24 -42.87 -63.72
C GLN A 671 -35.60 -42.51 -64.34
N TYR A 672 -35.74 -42.64 -65.66
CA TYR A 672 -37.03 -42.47 -66.34
C TYR A 672 -38.00 -43.60 -65.99
N SER A 673 -37.54 -44.85 -65.97
CA SER A 673 -38.37 -46.01 -65.58
C SER A 673 -38.82 -45.94 -64.12
N ASN A 674 -37.98 -45.38 -63.24
CA ASN A 674 -38.29 -45.16 -61.84
C ASN A 674 -39.25 -43.97 -61.60
N GLY A 675 -39.68 -43.26 -62.65
CA GLY A 675 -40.60 -42.12 -62.53
C GLY A 675 -39.97 -40.84 -61.96
N ILE A 676 -38.66 -40.83 -61.72
CA ILE A 676 -37.90 -39.69 -61.16
C ILE A 676 -37.59 -38.69 -62.28
N LEU A 677 -37.14 -39.17 -63.44
CA LEU A 677 -36.85 -38.33 -64.60
C LEU A 677 -38.13 -38.08 -65.42
N PHE A 678 -38.54 -36.82 -65.50
CA PHE A 678 -39.76 -36.36 -66.16
C PHE A 678 -39.53 -36.02 -67.64
N ALA A 679 -38.45 -35.31 -67.95
CA ALA A 679 -38.04 -35.01 -69.32
C ALA A 679 -36.53 -34.81 -69.43
N GLY A 680 -35.98 -34.97 -70.64
CA GLY A 680 -34.55 -35.02 -70.89
C GLY A 680 -34.20 -34.62 -72.31
N ILE A 681 -33.33 -33.63 -72.51
CA ILE A 681 -32.76 -33.33 -73.82
C ILE A 681 -31.24 -33.27 -73.73
N LEU A 682 -30.60 -34.04 -74.60
CA LEU A 682 -29.17 -34.02 -74.82
C LEU A 682 -28.85 -33.41 -76.18
N ALA A 683 -28.09 -32.31 -76.21
CA ALA A 683 -27.68 -31.68 -77.45
C ALA A 683 -26.18 -31.91 -77.72
N ARG A 684 -25.84 -32.36 -78.94
CA ARG A 684 -24.45 -32.45 -79.42
C ARG A 684 -24.28 -31.93 -80.86
N TYR A 685 -23.04 -31.65 -81.24
CA TYR A 685 -22.71 -31.21 -82.59
C TYR A 685 -22.76 -32.36 -83.59
N SER A 686 -23.45 -32.15 -84.71
CA SER A 686 -23.37 -33.01 -85.90
C SER A 686 -23.52 -32.17 -87.17
N LYS A 687 -23.10 -32.70 -88.31
CA LYS A 687 -23.25 -32.01 -89.61
C LYS A 687 -24.69 -32.08 -90.14
N ALA A 688 -25.47 -33.07 -89.69
CA ALA A 688 -26.86 -33.25 -90.06
C ALA A 688 -27.75 -33.07 -88.81
N VAL A 689 -29.03 -32.76 -89.03
CA VAL A 689 -30.04 -32.75 -87.95
C VAL A 689 -30.54 -34.19 -87.76
N ILE A 690 -30.29 -34.74 -86.58
CA ILE A 690 -30.70 -36.08 -86.16
C ILE A 690 -31.37 -35.93 -84.79
N VAL A 691 -32.56 -36.50 -84.65
CA VAL A 691 -33.29 -36.56 -83.38
C VAL A 691 -33.58 -38.03 -83.11
N GLU A 692 -33.08 -38.53 -81.98
CA GLU A 692 -33.27 -39.92 -81.55
C GLU A 692 -33.93 -39.95 -80.16
N SER A 693 -34.80 -40.92 -79.94
CA SER A 693 -35.21 -41.29 -78.60
C SER A 693 -34.04 -41.94 -77.86
N LEU A 694 -33.82 -41.56 -76.60
CA LEU A 694 -32.82 -42.22 -75.75
C LEU A 694 -33.42 -43.35 -74.90
N ILE A 695 -34.74 -43.49 -74.91
CA ILE A 695 -35.45 -44.58 -74.28
C ILE A 695 -35.55 -45.74 -75.26
N ASN A 696 -35.18 -46.93 -74.80
CA ASN A 696 -35.49 -48.16 -75.52
C ASN A 696 -36.97 -48.46 -75.32
N GLU A 697 -37.73 -48.62 -76.41
CA GLU A 697 -39.09 -49.18 -76.35
C GLU A 697 -39.10 -50.61 -75.81
#